data_AF-A0A9P7A3C1-F1
#
_entry.id   AF-A0A9P7A3C1-F1
#
_cell.length_a   1.000
_cell.length_b   1.000
_cell.length_c   1.000
_cell.angle_alpha   90.00
_cell.angle_beta   90.00
_cell.angle_gamma   90.00
#
_symmetry.space_group_name_H-M   'P 1'
#
loop_
_entity.id
_entity.type
_entity.pdbx_description
1 polymer ?
#
loop_
_entity_poly.entity_id
_entity_poly.type
_entity_poly.pdbx_seq_one_letter_code
_entity_poly.pdbx_strand_id
1 'polypeptide(L)'
;MYPTVAISLRTLAAYRQIHRTCPRFSIQAQCKALCFLHGIPYWPYLCSQFLAAYVIYLEIFHSVDKRLRAALNHDTPNWHLLNSCPACFYKLQDEPALQFDWLVSIDGNNSLKRWDSTIYGTTARIDSRKARSDYWIGPMAVDQFKGEVKAREDSSPDDWQDEPVEANPGSLTCVTRWRNAGPETCKKMFSVFHESGIFIAACRHRFVLLACDMIRSGELAKYPLALIDKLLTVYGKNGACAYDIGCAFSKTLWNSSLGPQASELNFRMMVGAFHGHAHNRKCQLAWHPMYIPGTGHSEGEGCEHIFSASNELARSTRHASPFHRHQMIEEHFTFWDADKYAVLSTKQISVLAAELAVIQSELGLTNADFPRFLKEEHDYLDGLKQPPEKDRLSVHLLNGADQHRACTSPYSESLLAVDARWEIGGQEYNHFKEEVSLSKYHTVLDDLERLVVMRLFELSKLSLSGTGYKLRQQISKALQRRSEAIRNVINRYNIQAAVLNPPRQKISWKDIADYSFLGEFDLLRYSRTDIRSSDWATPAHREATTKYFKLCRAHEEITRLNVEVHCLRTAIHDEELHISTVTRDLLVSNPQLGNELQCQWRPHMAINAVHSFRLDCIERLPGFSGIRGVVQRDIIDDVNDIITSDVDLHAIEQEENDSLTQDMADYLQSIND
;
A
#
# COMPACT_ATOMS: atom_id res chain seq x y z
N MET A 1 40.13 13.71 33.21
CA MET A 1 39.88 12.87 32.03
C MET A 1 40.12 13.77 30.81
N TYR A 2 41.15 13.50 30.00
CA TYR A 2 41.40 14.29 28.78
C TYR A 2 40.68 13.62 27.60
N PRO A 3 39.95 14.36 26.76
CA PRO A 3 39.29 13.79 25.59
C PRO A 3 40.37 13.27 24.61
N THR A 4 40.32 11.98 24.28
CA THR A 4 41.27 11.33 23.36
C THR A 4 40.74 11.24 21.92
N VAL A 5 39.46 11.54 21.71
CA VAL A 5 38.78 11.48 20.41
C VAL A 5 37.89 12.72 20.27
N ALA A 6 38.00 13.38 19.13
CA ALA A 6 37.12 14.48 18.72
C ALA A 6 36.46 14.14 17.39
N ILE A 7 35.15 14.40 17.27
CA ILE A 7 34.38 14.13 16.05
C ILE A 7 33.90 15.46 15.50
N SER A 8 34.32 15.79 14.28
CA SER A 8 33.93 17.04 13.64
C SER A 8 32.46 17.00 13.19
N LEU A 9 31.78 18.15 13.21
CA LEU A 9 30.42 18.28 12.66
C LEU A 9 30.37 17.89 11.16
N ARG A 10 31.45 18.15 10.41
CA ARG A 10 31.55 17.76 8.99
C ARG A 10 31.54 16.23 8.83
N THR A 11 32.17 15.51 9.74
CA THR A 11 32.15 14.04 9.75
C THR A 11 30.75 13.50 10.03
N LEU A 12 30.01 14.12 10.97
CA LEU A 12 28.63 13.75 11.28
C LEU A 12 27.67 14.09 10.13
N ALA A 13 27.85 15.24 9.48
CA ALA A 13 27.09 15.65 8.30
C ALA A 13 27.32 14.72 7.11
N ALA A 14 28.58 14.36 6.85
CA ALA A 14 28.92 13.37 5.82
C ALA A 14 28.26 12.01 6.12
N TYR A 15 28.32 11.56 7.39
CA TYR A 15 27.66 10.33 7.79
C TYR A 15 26.13 10.38 7.59
N ARG A 16 25.46 11.48 8.02
CA ARG A 16 24.01 11.67 7.80
C ARG A 16 23.65 11.55 6.33
N GLN A 17 24.39 12.21 5.45
CA GLN A 17 24.11 12.17 4.01
C GLN A 17 24.35 10.78 3.41
N ILE A 18 25.45 10.12 3.76
CA ILE A 18 25.74 8.76 3.30
C ILE A 18 24.66 7.79 3.79
N HIS A 19 24.26 7.87 5.06
CA HIS A 19 23.23 7.00 5.61
C HIS A 19 21.85 7.23 4.97
N ARG A 20 21.49 8.48 4.64
CA ARG A 20 20.25 8.79 3.91
C ARG A 20 20.22 8.14 2.52
N THR A 21 21.32 8.25 1.77
CA THR A 21 21.45 7.63 0.43
C THR A 21 21.65 6.11 0.47
N CYS A 22 22.24 5.58 1.55
CA CYS A 22 22.49 4.17 1.75
C CYS A 22 22.15 3.77 3.19
N PRO A 23 20.88 3.46 3.50
CA PRO A 23 20.42 3.16 4.86
C PRO A 23 21.10 1.95 5.52
N ARG A 24 21.74 1.09 4.72
CA ARG A 24 22.58 -0.02 5.20
C ARG A 24 23.88 0.42 5.86
N PHE A 25 24.33 1.65 5.61
CA PHE A 25 25.65 2.14 6.04
C PHE A 25 25.65 2.52 7.52
N SER A 26 25.90 1.54 8.39
CA SER A 26 25.80 1.70 9.84
C SER A 26 26.88 2.59 10.45
N ILE A 27 26.62 3.13 11.65
CA ILE A 27 27.62 3.85 12.46
C ILE A 27 28.86 2.99 12.69
N GLN A 28 28.71 1.69 12.89
CA GLN A 28 29.84 0.78 13.04
C GLN A 28 30.70 0.73 11.77
N ALA A 29 30.08 0.70 10.58
CA ALA A 29 30.80 0.76 9.32
C ALA A 29 31.55 2.10 9.17
N GLN A 30 30.92 3.21 9.50
CA GLN A 30 31.56 4.53 9.54
C GLN A 30 32.76 4.57 10.50
N CYS A 31 32.61 4.06 11.72
CA CYS A 31 33.70 4.03 12.70
C CYS A 31 34.86 3.18 12.22
N LYS A 32 34.60 2.00 11.63
CA LYS A 32 35.64 1.16 11.04
C LYS A 32 36.33 1.86 9.88
N ALA A 33 35.58 2.51 8.98
CA ALA A 33 36.15 3.27 7.87
C ALA A 33 37.09 4.37 8.38
N LEU A 34 36.66 5.15 9.38
CA LEU A 34 37.50 6.17 10.02
C LEU A 34 38.77 5.55 10.64
N CYS A 35 38.65 4.43 11.36
CA CYS A 35 39.80 3.75 11.95
C CYS A 35 40.84 3.35 10.89
N PHE A 36 40.39 2.75 9.77
CA PHE A 36 41.28 2.40 8.66
C PHE A 36 41.92 3.63 8.00
N LEU A 37 41.17 4.71 7.80
CA LEU A 37 41.70 5.96 7.23
C LEU A 37 42.76 6.61 8.12
N HIS A 38 42.63 6.48 9.44
CA HIS A 38 43.58 7.00 10.43
C HIS A 38 44.69 6.01 10.79
N GLY A 39 44.69 4.79 10.23
CA GLY A 39 45.69 3.77 10.54
C GLY A 39 45.64 3.26 11.99
N ILE A 40 44.47 3.31 12.65
CA ILE A 40 44.28 2.87 14.03
C ILE A 40 43.35 1.64 14.12
N PRO A 41 43.51 0.76 15.13
CA PRO A 41 42.61 -0.36 15.33
C PRO A 41 41.21 0.09 15.77
N TYR A 42 40.19 -0.61 15.29
CA TYR A 42 38.81 -0.40 15.74
C TYR A 42 38.61 -0.89 17.16
N TRP A 43 38.05 -0.01 18.00
CA TRP A 43 37.62 -0.34 19.36
C TRP A 43 36.11 -0.10 19.52
N PRO A 44 35.35 -0.99 20.19
CA PRO A 44 33.90 -0.86 20.33
C PRO A 44 33.42 0.47 20.93
N TYR A 45 34.19 1.08 21.85
CA TYR A 45 33.82 2.35 22.49
C TYR A 45 33.72 3.51 21.49
N LEU A 46 34.45 3.46 20.36
CA LEU A 46 34.39 4.49 19.32
C LEU A 46 33.01 4.55 18.67
N CYS A 47 32.35 3.39 18.51
CA CYS A 47 30.98 3.33 18.01
C CYS A 47 30.00 3.99 18.98
N SER A 48 30.18 3.77 20.28
CA SER A 48 29.35 4.41 21.33
C SER A 48 29.57 5.92 21.39
N GLN A 49 30.82 6.38 21.31
CA GLN A 49 31.15 7.81 21.29
C GLN A 49 30.62 8.49 20.03
N PHE A 50 30.75 7.85 18.86
CA PHE A 50 30.20 8.37 17.61
C PHE A 50 28.68 8.43 17.63
N LEU A 51 28.01 7.38 18.12
CA LEU A 51 26.56 7.38 18.27
C LEU A 51 26.11 8.50 19.22
N ALA A 52 26.76 8.68 20.37
CA ALA A 52 26.44 9.76 21.29
C ALA A 52 26.59 11.15 20.64
N ALA A 53 27.70 11.38 19.93
CA ALA A 53 27.93 12.62 19.19
C ALA A 53 26.88 12.82 18.08
N TYR A 54 26.52 11.75 17.37
CA TYR A 54 25.53 11.79 16.29
C TYR A 54 24.12 12.10 16.81
N VAL A 55 23.72 11.54 17.95
CA VAL A 55 22.42 11.85 18.59
C VAL A 55 22.36 13.33 18.98
N ILE A 56 23.42 13.88 19.57
CA ILE A 56 23.50 15.32 19.90
C ILE A 56 23.45 16.17 18.62
N TYR A 57 24.16 15.75 17.58
CA TYR A 57 24.13 16.42 16.28
C TYR A 57 22.70 16.47 15.70
N LEU A 58 21.96 15.35 15.72
CA LEU A 58 20.56 15.32 15.29
C LEU A 58 19.63 16.15 16.20
N GLU A 59 19.95 16.29 17.49
CA GLU A 59 19.23 17.20 18.40
C GLU A 59 19.40 18.67 17.99
N ILE A 60 20.63 19.07 17.65
CA ILE A 60 20.91 20.43 17.19
C ILE A 60 20.12 20.73 15.91
N PHE A 61 20.16 19.82 14.93
CA PHE A 61 19.36 19.96 13.70
C PHE A 61 17.87 20.06 13.99
N HIS A 62 17.34 19.17 14.82
CA HIS A 62 15.92 19.23 15.19
C HIS A 62 15.53 20.55 15.85
N SER A 63 16.37 21.10 16.73
CA SER A 63 16.12 22.39 17.39
C SER A 63 16.11 23.54 16.39
N VAL A 64 17.04 23.53 15.43
CA VAL A 64 17.11 24.51 14.34
C VAL A 64 15.89 24.39 13.42
N ASP A 65 15.57 23.18 12.94
CA ASP A 65 14.45 22.92 12.05
C ASP A 65 13.11 23.27 12.70
N LYS A 66 12.98 23.10 14.02
CA LYS A 66 11.79 23.56 14.77
C LYS A 66 11.65 25.09 14.73
N ARG A 67 12.74 25.83 14.91
CA ARG A 67 12.73 27.30 14.86
C ARG A 67 12.46 27.82 13.45
N LEU A 68 13.03 27.16 12.44
CA LEU A 68 12.76 27.47 11.03
C LEU A 68 11.30 27.21 10.68
N ARG A 69 10.73 26.06 11.08
CA ARG A 69 9.31 25.77 10.86
C ARG A 69 8.42 26.82 11.50
N ALA A 70 8.68 27.21 12.74
CA ALA A 70 7.92 28.28 13.40
C ALA A 70 8.04 29.62 12.65
N ALA A 71 9.24 30.00 12.20
CA ALA A 71 9.43 31.22 11.41
C ALA A 71 8.73 31.20 10.05
N LEU A 72 8.57 30.01 9.47
CA LEU A 72 7.89 29.79 8.20
C LEU A 72 6.37 29.56 8.36
N ASN A 73 5.85 29.46 9.58
CA ASN A 73 4.50 28.99 9.90
C ASN A 73 4.22 27.56 9.37
N HIS A 74 5.25 26.71 9.38
CA HIS A 74 5.19 25.30 8.98
C HIS A 74 4.99 24.34 10.17
N ASP A 75 4.55 24.85 11.32
CA ASP A 75 4.27 24.09 12.54
C ASP A 75 2.77 24.05 12.90
N THR A 76 1.91 24.47 11.98
CA THR A 76 0.45 24.36 12.13
C THR A 76 -0.02 22.89 12.09
N PRO A 77 -1.17 22.56 12.70
CA PRO A 77 -1.72 21.20 12.63
C PRO A 77 -1.87 20.70 11.19
N ASN A 78 -1.45 19.46 10.94
CA ASN A 78 -1.52 18.79 9.63
C ASN A 78 -0.74 19.49 8.50
N TRP A 79 0.19 20.41 8.82
CA TRP A 79 0.93 21.15 7.80
C TRP A 79 1.59 20.23 6.77
N HIS A 80 2.21 19.13 7.22
CA HIS A 80 2.82 18.12 6.35
C HIS A 80 1.81 17.52 5.37
N LEU A 81 0.66 17.04 5.85
CA LEU A 81 -0.37 16.43 5.00
C LEU A 81 -0.88 17.40 3.92
N LEU A 82 -0.99 18.68 4.27
CA LEU A 82 -1.52 19.71 3.38
C LEU A 82 -0.49 20.28 2.39
N ASN A 83 0.82 20.12 2.65
CA ASN A 83 1.85 20.81 1.88
C ASN A 83 2.99 19.92 1.34
N SER A 84 3.10 18.65 1.76
CA SER A 84 4.21 17.77 1.32
C SER A 84 4.24 17.50 -0.18
N CYS A 85 3.08 17.25 -0.79
CA CYS A 85 2.97 17.07 -2.23
C CYS A 85 2.18 18.23 -2.84
N PRO A 86 2.86 19.27 -3.38
CA PRO A 86 2.15 20.41 -3.94
C PRO A 86 1.32 20.06 -5.18
N ALA A 87 1.68 19.00 -5.91
CA ALA A 87 0.86 18.51 -7.01
C ALA A 87 -0.49 17.96 -6.54
N CYS A 88 -0.57 17.33 -5.37
CA CYS A 88 -1.81 16.72 -4.87
C CYS A 88 -2.66 17.68 -4.03
N PHE A 89 -2.01 18.46 -3.15
CA PHE A 89 -2.67 19.09 -2.00
C PHE A 89 -2.61 20.62 -2.02
N TYR A 90 -1.85 21.21 -2.95
CA TYR A 90 -1.82 22.67 -3.11
C TYR A 90 -2.99 23.11 -4.01
N LYS A 91 -4.15 23.34 -3.38
CA LYS A 91 -5.38 23.72 -4.07
C LYS A 91 -5.38 25.19 -4.48
N LEU A 92 -5.80 25.45 -5.70
CA LEU A 92 -5.92 26.77 -6.34
C LEU A 92 -7.40 27.12 -6.55
N GLN A 93 -7.68 28.42 -6.62
CA GLN A 93 -9.03 28.86 -6.93
C GLN A 93 -9.42 28.46 -8.37
N ASP A 94 -10.68 28.07 -8.55
CA ASP A 94 -11.26 27.68 -9.85
C ASP A 94 -10.56 26.46 -10.52
N GLU A 95 -9.99 25.54 -9.73
CA GLU A 95 -9.48 24.28 -10.27
C GLU A 95 -10.58 23.48 -10.99
N PRO A 96 -10.29 22.90 -12.17
CA PRO A 96 -11.18 21.93 -12.80
C PRO A 96 -11.53 20.80 -11.83
N ALA A 97 -12.84 20.54 -11.66
CA ALA A 97 -13.30 19.45 -10.80
C ALA A 97 -12.76 18.11 -11.30
N LEU A 98 -12.04 17.41 -10.43
CA LEU A 98 -11.58 16.06 -10.67
C LEU A 98 -12.58 15.07 -10.05
N GLN A 99 -12.71 13.89 -10.64
CA GLN A 99 -13.55 12.83 -10.06
C GLN A 99 -13.07 12.41 -8.66
N PHE A 100 -11.75 12.45 -8.44
CA PHE A 100 -11.15 12.24 -7.13
C PHE A 100 -10.23 13.41 -6.79
N ASP A 101 -10.50 14.07 -5.67
CA ASP A 101 -9.75 15.24 -5.20
C ASP A 101 -8.37 14.86 -4.68
N TRP A 102 -8.24 13.64 -4.14
CA TRP A 102 -7.00 13.06 -3.65
C TRP A 102 -6.96 11.54 -3.84
N LEU A 103 -5.75 11.03 -4.10
CA LEU A 103 -5.49 9.61 -4.36
C LEU A 103 -4.32 9.15 -3.51
N VAL A 104 -4.55 8.09 -2.74
CA VAL A 104 -3.55 7.52 -1.83
C VAL A 104 -3.49 6.00 -1.95
N SER A 105 -2.38 5.42 -1.48
CA SER A 105 -2.23 3.99 -1.21
C SER A 105 -1.92 3.79 0.26
N ILE A 106 -2.43 2.71 0.84
CA ILE A 106 -2.11 2.29 2.21
C ILE A 106 -1.67 0.84 2.22
N ASP A 107 -0.67 0.52 3.04
CA ASP A 107 -0.25 -0.87 3.23
C ASP A 107 0.62 -1.07 4.49
N GLY A 108 0.79 -2.33 4.89
CA GLY A 108 1.63 -2.76 6.00
C GLY A 108 2.96 -3.37 5.56
N ASN A 109 3.98 -3.25 6.41
CA ASN A 109 5.28 -3.86 6.16
C ASN A 109 5.93 -4.38 7.44
N ASN A 110 6.24 -5.68 7.42
CA ASN A 110 6.81 -6.42 8.54
C ASN A 110 8.35 -6.42 8.58
N SER A 111 9.01 -5.61 7.75
CA SER A 111 10.48 -5.58 7.71
C SER A 111 11.06 -4.80 8.87
N LEU A 112 10.45 -3.68 9.28
CA LEU A 112 10.98 -2.78 10.31
C LEU A 112 10.64 -3.22 11.76
N LYS A 113 10.74 -4.52 12.07
CA LYS A 113 10.50 -5.01 13.44
C LYS A 113 11.57 -4.53 14.41
N ARG A 114 11.17 -4.35 15.66
CA ARG A 114 12.07 -4.09 16.79
C ARG A 114 11.90 -5.16 17.85
N TRP A 115 13.01 -5.61 18.41
CA TRP A 115 12.98 -6.59 19.50
C TRP A 115 12.33 -6.02 20.74
N ASP A 116 11.56 -6.85 21.43
CA ASP A 116 11.11 -6.55 22.77
C ASP A 116 12.33 -6.52 23.72
N SER A 117 12.41 -5.48 24.55
CA SER A 117 13.52 -5.31 25.50
C SER A 117 13.61 -6.44 26.52
N THR A 118 12.49 -7.10 26.81
CA THR A 118 12.44 -8.26 27.72
C THR A 118 13.31 -9.43 27.24
N ILE A 119 13.55 -9.54 25.93
CA ILE A 119 14.36 -10.61 25.35
C ILE A 119 15.84 -10.50 25.73
N TYR A 120 16.32 -9.31 26.07
CA TYR A 120 17.71 -9.11 26.49
C TYR A 120 17.95 -9.41 27.97
N GLY A 121 16.91 -9.75 28.74
CA GLY A 121 17.03 -9.88 30.20
C GLY A 121 17.39 -8.56 30.90
N THR A 122 17.19 -7.43 30.22
CA THR A 122 17.50 -6.09 30.71
C THR A 122 16.25 -5.22 30.77
N THR A 123 16.11 -4.43 31.82
CA THR A 123 15.08 -3.39 31.87
C THR A 123 15.34 -2.35 30.78
N ALA A 124 14.30 -2.02 30.00
CA ALA A 124 14.41 -0.96 29.02
C ALA A 124 14.80 0.35 29.71
N ARG A 125 15.76 1.07 29.14
CA ARG A 125 16.05 2.44 29.55
C ARG A 125 14.80 3.28 29.27
N ILE A 126 14.30 3.97 30.29
CA ILE A 126 13.20 4.93 30.13
C ILE A 126 13.69 6.07 29.24
N ASP A 127 13.00 6.28 28.13
CA ASP A 127 13.24 7.35 27.16
C ASP A 127 11.91 8.10 26.97
N SER A 128 11.83 9.33 27.47
CA SER A 128 10.61 10.14 27.42
C SER A 128 10.39 10.81 26.06
N ARG A 129 11.38 10.73 25.16
CA ARG A 129 11.30 11.35 23.84
C ARG A 129 10.33 10.59 22.95
N LYS A 130 9.53 11.33 22.19
CA LYS A 130 8.55 10.80 21.24
C LYS A 130 9.01 11.09 19.80
N ALA A 131 8.30 10.52 18.84
CA ALA A 131 8.43 10.87 17.42
C ALA A 131 8.34 12.41 17.24
N ARG A 132 9.09 12.94 16.27
CA ARG A 132 9.30 14.39 16.10
C ARG A 132 8.53 14.98 14.93
N SER A 133 8.01 14.11 14.08
CA SER A 133 7.22 14.44 12.91
C SER A 133 5.74 14.17 13.15
N ASP A 134 4.93 14.75 12.28
CA ASP A 134 3.50 14.52 12.14
C ASP A 134 3.18 13.36 11.17
N TYR A 135 4.18 12.59 10.73
CA TYR A 135 3.93 11.31 10.05
C TYR A 135 3.15 10.34 10.96
N TRP A 136 3.42 10.34 12.27
CA TRP A 136 3.02 9.23 13.15
C TRP A 136 1.62 9.39 13.73
N ILE A 137 0.77 8.39 13.47
CA ILE A 137 -0.46 8.18 14.25
C ILE A 137 -0.12 7.37 15.50
N GLY A 138 -0.41 7.96 16.66
CA GLY A 138 -0.08 7.36 17.96
C GLY A 138 -0.92 6.11 18.27
N PRO A 139 -0.43 5.21 19.16
CA PRO A 139 -1.12 3.96 19.48
C PRO A 139 -2.54 4.16 20.03
N MET A 140 -2.77 5.23 20.78
CA MET A 140 -4.10 5.53 21.34
C MET A 140 -5.14 5.80 20.25
N ALA A 141 -4.77 6.60 19.22
CA ALA A 141 -5.65 6.87 18.09
C ALA A 141 -5.90 5.60 17.26
N VAL A 142 -4.87 4.76 17.07
CA VAL A 142 -5.04 3.46 16.41
C VAL A 142 -5.95 2.52 17.19
N ASP A 143 -5.80 2.47 18.51
CA ASP A 143 -6.54 1.53 19.36
C ASP A 143 -8.02 1.88 19.56
N GLN A 144 -8.46 3.08 19.16
CA GLN A 144 -9.89 3.40 19.03
C GLN A 144 -10.62 2.38 18.13
N PHE A 145 -9.93 1.87 17.10
CA PHE A 145 -10.47 0.92 16.14
C PHE A 145 -10.20 -0.56 16.49
N LYS A 146 -9.57 -0.85 17.64
CA LYS A 146 -9.14 -2.21 18.01
C LYS A 146 -10.31 -3.20 18.13
N GLY A 147 -11.50 -2.71 18.51
CA GLY A 147 -12.69 -3.54 18.75
C GLY A 147 -13.62 -3.72 17.55
N GLU A 148 -13.35 -3.05 16.42
CA GLU A 148 -14.29 -3.02 15.30
C GLU A 148 -14.35 -4.31 14.47
N VAL A 149 -13.37 -5.19 14.66
CA VAL A 149 -13.39 -6.54 14.10
C VAL A 149 -13.23 -7.53 15.25
N LYS A 150 -14.26 -8.34 15.50
CA LYS A 150 -14.18 -9.43 16.49
C LYS A 150 -13.05 -10.39 16.10
N ALA A 151 -12.15 -10.67 17.03
CA ALA A 151 -11.17 -11.73 16.85
C ALA A 151 -11.89 -13.06 16.60
N ARG A 152 -11.44 -13.84 15.62
CA ARG A 152 -11.88 -15.24 15.52
C ARG A 152 -11.33 -16.00 16.73
N GLU A 153 -12.21 -16.66 17.48
CA GLU A 153 -11.81 -17.61 18.52
C GLU A 153 -11.20 -18.85 17.85
N ASP A 154 -9.88 -18.92 17.74
CA ASP A 154 -9.18 -20.17 17.41
C ASP A 154 -8.43 -20.66 18.66
N SER A 155 -9.00 -21.67 19.31
CA SER A 155 -8.46 -22.43 20.42
C SER A 155 -7.46 -23.48 19.92
N SER A 156 -6.17 -23.12 19.83
CA SER A 156 -5.08 -24.11 19.87
C SER A 156 -3.72 -23.46 20.18
N PRO A 157 -3.00 -23.91 21.22
CA PRO A 157 -1.62 -23.54 21.46
C PRO A 157 -0.70 -24.41 20.60
N ASP A 158 0.12 -23.74 19.79
CA ASP A 158 1.39 -24.25 19.27
C ASP A 158 1.31 -25.51 18.38
N ASP A 159 0.97 -25.35 17.09
CA ASP A 159 1.44 -26.32 16.08
C ASP A 159 1.57 -25.75 14.66
N TRP A 160 2.60 -26.23 13.96
CA TRP A 160 2.97 -25.88 12.58
C TRP A 160 2.19 -26.73 11.57
N GLN A 161 0.89 -26.50 11.42
CA GLN A 161 0.10 -27.24 10.43
C GLN A 161 -0.62 -26.30 9.46
N ASP A 162 -0.36 -26.51 8.17
CA ASP A 162 -1.14 -25.98 7.05
C ASP A 162 -2.52 -26.67 7.06
N GLU A 163 -3.42 -26.23 7.93
CA GLU A 163 -4.80 -26.72 7.92
C GLU A 163 -5.61 -26.01 6.79
N PRO A 164 -6.33 -26.77 5.94
CA PRO A 164 -7.17 -26.19 4.90
C PRO A 164 -8.35 -25.47 5.55
N VAL A 165 -8.40 -24.14 5.42
CA VAL A 165 -9.53 -23.34 5.90
C VAL A 165 -10.78 -23.67 5.08
N GLU A 166 -11.78 -24.30 5.70
CA GLU A 166 -13.10 -24.47 5.08
C GLU A 166 -13.72 -23.10 4.75
N ALA A 167 -14.08 -22.94 3.47
CA ALA A 167 -14.58 -21.68 2.94
C ALA A 167 -16.04 -21.45 3.39
N ASN A 168 -16.30 -20.30 4.00
CA ASN A 168 -17.65 -19.86 4.33
C ASN A 168 -18.39 -19.45 3.02
N PRO A 169 -19.58 -20.02 2.68
CA PRO A 169 -20.13 -19.99 1.32
C PRO A 169 -20.60 -18.64 0.75
N GLY A 170 -20.49 -17.54 1.51
CA GLY A 170 -20.90 -16.19 1.08
C GLY A 170 -19.80 -15.12 1.11
N SER A 171 -18.55 -15.47 1.46
CA SER A 171 -17.44 -14.52 1.49
C SER A 171 -16.79 -14.41 0.10
N LEU A 172 -16.47 -13.18 -0.33
CA LEU A 172 -15.72 -12.93 -1.57
C LEU A 172 -14.45 -13.80 -1.58
N THR A 173 -14.40 -14.74 -2.52
CA THR A 173 -13.35 -15.75 -2.70
C THR A 173 -11.94 -15.17 -2.92
N CYS A 174 -11.82 -13.85 -3.15
CA CYS A 174 -10.57 -13.13 -3.33
C CYS A 174 -9.63 -13.24 -2.12
N VAL A 175 -10.15 -13.10 -0.89
CA VAL A 175 -9.32 -13.06 0.33
C VAL A 175 -8.66 -14.40 0.59
N THR A 176 -9.38 -15.49 0.38
CA THR A 176 -8.85 -16.85 0.57
C THR A 176 -7.82 -17.17 -0.51
N ARG A 177 -8.06 -16.77 -1.78
CA ARG A 177 -7.05 -16.91 -2.86
C ARG A 177 -5.78 -16.09 -2.57
N TRP A 178 -5.94 -14.86 -2.10
CA TRP A 178 -4.84 -13.97 -1.72
C TRP A 178 -4.03 -14.51 -0.52
N ARG A 179 -4.71 -14.83 0.58
CA ARG A 179 -4.08 -15.38 1.80
C ARG A 179 -3.33 -16.68 1.52
N ASN A 180 -3.82 -17.51 0.60
CA ASN A 180 -3.18 -18.76 0.20
C ASN A 180 -1.99 -18.55 -0.76
N ALA A 181 -1.88 -17.39 -1.42
CA ALA A 181 -0.76 -17.04 -2.29
C ALA A 181 0.36 -16.27 -1.56
N GLY A 182 0.05 -15.59 -0.46
CA GLY A 182 0.98 -14.84 0.37
C GLY A 182 1.74 -15.73 1.38
N PRO A 183 3.08 -15.85 1.32
CA PRO A 183 3.85 -16.73 2.24
C PRO A 183 4.02 -16.17 3.67
N GLU A 184 3.46 -14.99 3.97
CA GLU A 184 3.69 -14.23 5.22
C GLU A 184 2.47 -14.24 6.15
N THR A 185 1.24 -14.34 5.63
CA THR A 185 -0.01 -14.24 6.41
C THR A 185 -0.37 -15.49 7.22
N CYS A 186 0.19 -16.66 6.89
CA CYS A 186 -0.04 -17.90 7.65
C CYS A 186 0.88 -18.09 8.86
N LYS A 187 1.71 -17.10 9.20
CA LYS A 187 2.64 -17.21 10.34
C LYS A 187 2.11 -16.40 11.51
N LYS A 188 1.81 -17.07 12.63
CA LYS A 188 1.67 -16.41 13.93
C LYS A 188 2.90 -15.54 14.13
N MET A 189 2.69 -14.25 14.36
CA MET A 189 3.76 -13.30 14.55
C MET A 189 4.56 -13.68 15.81
N PHE A 190 5.88 -13.74 15.69
CA PHE A 190 6.75 -14.11 16.81
C PHE A 190 6.60 -13.11 17.96
N SER A 191 6.37 -13.61 19.17
CA SER A 191 6.22 -12.84 20.42
C SER A 191 7.47 -12.05 20.82
N VAL A 192 8.60 -12.25 20.12
CA VAL A 192 9.88 -11.59 20.40
C VAL A 192 9.96 -10.13 19.93
N PHE A 193 9.02 -9.69 19.09
CA PHE A 193 9.01 -8.33 18.55
C PHE A 193 7.94 -7.47 19.25
N HIS A 194 8.32 -6.27 19.69
CA HIS A 194 7.38 -5.30 20.23
C HIS A 194 6.62 -4.61 19.09
N GLU A 195 7.32 -3.91 18.20
CA GLU A 195 6.81 -3.48 16.91
C GLU A 195 7.16 -4.55 15.88
N SER A 196 6.16 -5.05 15.18
CA SER A 196 6.26 -6.04 14.12
C SER A 196 6.54 -5.44 12.75
N GLY A 197 6.44 -4.12 12.64
CA GLY A 197 6.49 -3.42 11.37
C GLY A 197 5.93 -2.00 11.47
N ILE A 198 5.62 -1.43 10.32
CA ILE A 198 4.92 -0.16 10.17
C ILE A 198 3.76 -0.33 9.18
N PHE A 199 2.74 0.51 9.30
CA PHE A 199 1.67 0.66 8.33
C PHE A 199 1.69 2.11 7.84
N ILE A 200 1.65 2.37 6.54
CA ILE A 200 1.82 3.72 5.97
C ILE A 200 0.70 4.10 5.00
N ALA A 201 0.53 5.41 4.80
CA ALA A 201 -0.17 5.99 3.66
C ALA A 201 0.82 6.77 2.80
N ALA A 202 0.66 6.70 1.48
CA ALA A 202 1.40 7.49 0.52
C ALA A 202 0.47 8.10 -0.53
N CYS A 203 0.80 9.28 -1.05
CA CYS A 203 0.06 9.86 -2.18
C CYS A 203 0.43 9.17 -3.51
N ARG A 204 -0.30 9.47 -4.60
CA ARG A 204 0.02 8.96 -5.94
C ARG A 204 1.43 9.29 -6.45
N HIS A 205 2.03 10.40 -6.01
CA HIS A 205 3.43 10.75 -6.31
C HIS A 205 4.44 10.16 -5.30
N ARG A 206 3.96 9.27 -4.43
CA ARG A 206 4.73 8.45 -3.49
C ARG A 206 5.41 9.23 -2.37
N PHE A 207 4.89 10.41 -2.01
CA PHE A 207 5.22 11.06 -0.75
C PHE A 207 4.61 10.27 0.40
N VAL A 208 5.36 10.05 1.47
CA VAL A 208 4.84 9.46 2.69
C VAL A 208 3.92 10.49 3.34
N LEU A 209 2.70 10.10 3.71
CA LEU A 209 1.72 10.99 4.35
C LEU A 209 1.59 10.67 5.83
N LEU A 210 1.37 9.39 6.13
CA LEU A 210 1.13 8.88 7.48
C LEU A 210 1.88 7.58 7.70
N ALA A 211 2.21 7.29 8.95
CA ALA A 211 2.78 6.04 9.42
C ALA A 211 2.21 5.70 10.80
N CYS A 212 2.09 4.41 11.12
CA CYS A 212 1.83 3.96 12.48
C CYS A 212 2.57 2.65 12.76
N ASP A 213 2.84 2.37 14.02
CA ASP A 213 3.49 1.14 14.43
C ASP A 213 2.51 -0.02 14.49
N MET A 214 2.89 -1.13 13.86
CA MET A 214 2.21 -2.39 14.08
C MET A 214 2.75 -3.01 15.38
N ILE A 215 2.05 -2.79 16.48
CA ILE A 215 2.44 -3.25 17.82
C ILE A 215 1.88 -4.64 18.10
N ARG A 216 2.78 -5.57 18.40
CA ARG A 216 2.50 -6.95 18.83
C ARG A 216 1.40 -7.66 18.02
N SER A 217 1.30 -7.35 16.73
CA SER A 217 0.36 -7.97 15.80
C SER A 217 0.84 -7.83 14.36
N GLY A 218 0.29 -8.62 13.43
CA GLY A 218 0.44 -8.34 11.99
C GLY A 218 -0.47 -7.18 11.56
N GLU A 219 -0.87 -7.16 10.29
CA GLU A 219 -1.82 -6.18 9.75
C GLU A 219 -3.24 -6.43 10.26
N LEU A 220 -3.58 -5.86 11.41
CA LEU A 220 -4.96 -5.82 11.92
C LEU A 220 -5.75 -4.68 11.27
N ALA A 221 -7.07 -4.83 11.18
CA ALA A 221 -7.97 -3.83 10.57
C ALA A 221 -7.87 -2.43 11.20
N LYS A 222 -7.49 -2.32 12.48
CA LYS A 222 -7.35 -1.04 13.18
C LYS A 222 -6.33 -0.08 12.53
N TYR A 223 -5.29 -0.61 11.89
CA TYR A 223 -4.25 0.21 11.26
C TYR A 223 -4.77 0.97 10.03
N PRO A 224 -5.31 0.30 9.00
CA PRO A 224 -5.90 1.00 7.86
C PRO A 224 -7.09 1.88 8.26
N LEU A 225 -7.91 1.49 9.25
CA LEU A 225 -9.01 2.33 9.74
C LEU A 225 -8.50 3.66 10.32
N ALA A 226 -7.49 3.63 11.18
CA ALA A 226 -6.93 4.84 11.78
C ALA A 226 -6.28 5.79 10.74
N LEU A 227 -5.64 5.23 9.71
CA LEU A 227 -5.11 6.04 8.62
C LEU A 227 -6.22 6.66 7.78
N ILE A 228 -7.26 5.90 7.44
CA ILE A 228 -8.40 6.39 6.65
C ILE A 228 -9.15 7.49 7.42
N ASP A 229 -9.42 7.30 8.72
CA ASP A 229 -10.00 8.33 9.59
C ASP A 229 -9.24 9.65 9.45
N LYS A 230 -7.91 9.61 9.68
CA LYS A 230 -7.07 10.79 9.60
C LYS A 230 -7.08 11.44 8.20
N LEU A 231 -7.08 10.64 7.14
CA LEU A 231 -7.13 11.13 5.75
C LEU A 231 -8.47 11.78 5.42
N LEU A 232 -9.59 11.20 5.85
CA LEU A 232 -10.93 11.75 5.67
C LEU A 232 -11.10 13.06 6.42
N THR A 233 -10.61 13.15 7.66
CA THR A 233 -10.64 14.40 8.45
C THR A 233 -9.86 15.53 7.79
N VAL A 234 -8.72 15.23 7.15
CA VAL A 234 -7.81 16.26 6.62
C VAL A 234 -8.14 16.65 5.18
N TYR A 235 -8.47 15.68 4.32
CA TYR A 235 -8.68 15.92 2.89
C TYR A 235 -10.15 15.95 2.47
N GLY A 236 -11.07 15.46 3.31
CA GLY A 236 -12.50 15.54 3.06
C GLY A 236 -12.97 14.70 1.87
N LYS A 237 -13.73 15.33 0.98
CA LYS A 237 -14.57 14.67 -0.04
C LYS A 237 -13.75 14.04 -1.18
N ASN A 238 -14.39 13.11 -1.87
CA ASN A 238 -13.94 12.47 -3.12
C ASN A 238 -12.53 11.87 -3.05
N GLY A 239 -12.19 11.24 -1.91
CA GLY A 239 -10.94 10.49 -1.80
C GLY A 239 -11.02 9.11 -2.42
N ALA A 240 -9.92 8.62 -3.00
CA ALA A 240 -9.76 7.20 -3.26
C ALA A 240 -8.47 6.61 -2.70
N CYS A 241 -8.57 5.37 -2.23
CA CYS A 241 -7.51 4.67 -1.52
C CYS A 241 -7.27 3.27 -2.09
N ALA A 242 -6.05 3.02 -2.55
CA ALA A 242 -5.60 1.69 -2.93
C ALA A 242 -5.12 0.90 -1.71
N TYR A 243 -5.53 -0.36 -1.63
CA TYR A 243 -5.03 -1.34 -0.68
C TYR A 243 -5.10 -2.73 -1.32
N ASP A 244 -4.12 -3.59 -1.10
CA ASP A 244 -4.02 -4.95 -1.68
C ASP A 244 -5.30 -5.77 -1.50
N ILE A 245 -5.92 -5.62 -0.32
CA ILE A 245 -7.17 -6.28 0.05
C ILE A 245 -8.34 -5.29 0.07
N GLY A 246 -8.25 -4.15 -0.61
CA GLY A 246 -9.25 -3.07 -0.63
C GLY A 246 -10.66 -3.55 -0.95
N CYS A 247 -10.79 -4.52 -1.86
CA CYS A 247 -12.08 -5.14 -2.20
C CYS A 247 -12.78 -5.82 -1.00
N ALA A 248 -12.00 -6.42 -0.10
CA ALA A 248 -12.49 -7.13 1.06
C ALA A 248 -12.55 -6.23 2.29
N PHE A 249 -11.54 -5.40 2.47
CA PHE A 249 -11.46 -4.41 3.53
C PHE A 249 -12.56 -3.36 3.41
N SER A 250 -13.07 -3.07 2.20
CA SER A 250 -14.24 -2.22 2.01
C SER A 250 -15.42 -2.65 2.89
N LYS A 251 -15.68 -3.96 3.03
CA LYS A 251 -16.73 -4.46 3.92
C LYS A 251 -16.43 -4.14 5.38
N THR A 252 -15.18 -4.23 5.81
CA THR A 252 -14.78 -3.84 7.16
C THR A 252 -14.98 -2.35 7.37
N LEU A 253 -14.53 -1.51 6.43
CA LEU A 253 -14.73 -0.07 6.47
C LEU A 253 -16.22 0.31 6.55
N TRP A 254 -17.06 -0.24 5.69
CA TRP A 254 -18.49 0.12 5.68
C TRP A 254 -19.27 -0.35 6.92
N ASN A 255 -18.76 -1.37 7.62
CA ASN A 255 -19.35 -1.86 8.88
C ASN A 255 -18.66 -1.28 10.13
N SER A 256 -17.66 -0.41 9.95
CA SER A 256 -16.98 0.28 11.04
C SER A 256 -17.72 1.55 11.47
N SER A 257 -17.25 2.19 12.54
CA SER A 257 -17.71 3.54 12.90
C SER A 257 -17.44 4.59 11.81
N LEU A 258 -16.47 4.36 10.91
CA LEU A 258 -16.13 5.25 9.80
C LEU A 258 -17.06 5.10 8.58
N GLY A 259 -17.90 4.07 8.53
CA GLY A 259 -18.77 3.79 7.38
C GLY A 259 -19.65 4.98 6.96
N PRO A 260 -20.37 5.66 7.89
CA PRO A 260 -21.18 6.83 7.57
C PRO A 260 -20.34 7.99 7.00
N GLN A 261 -19.24 8.35 7.66
CA GLN A 261 -18.37 9.45 7.24
C GLN A 261 -17.73 9.18 5.87
N ALA A 262 -17.22 7.96 5.66
CA ALA A 262 -16.66 7.55 4.37
C ALA A 262 -17.71 7.61 3.25
N SER A 263 -18.99 7.33 3.56
CA SER A 263 -20.07 7.39 2.58
C SER A 263 -20.44 8.83 2.26
N GLU A 264 -20.56 9.69 3.27
CA GLU A 264 -20.85 11.12 3.12
C GLU A 264 -19.77 11.83 2.31
N LEU A 265 -18.50 11.48 2.55
CA LEU A 265 -17.35 12.04 1.85
C LEU A 265 -17.11 11.40 0.47
N ASN A 266 -17.98 10.51 -0.01
CA ASN A 266 -17.84 9.82 -1.30
C ASN A 266 -16.46 9.11 -1.44
N PHE A 267 -16.03 8.43 -0.39
CA PHE A 267 -14.75 7.73 -0.35
C PHE A 267 -14.79 6.40 -1.11
N ARG A 268 -13.77 6.14 -1.93
CA ARG A 268 -13.67 4.95 -2.79
C ARG A 268 -12.44 4.10 -2.44
N MET A 269 -12.67 2.87 -2.00
CA MET A 269 -11.60 1.87 -1.95
C MET A 269 -11.32 1.28 -3.34
N MET A 270 -10.07 0.93 -3.62
CA MET A 270 -9.61 0.22 -4.82
C MET A 270 -8.49 -0.78 -4.47
N VAL A 271 -8.12 -1.63 -5.42
CA VAL A 271 -6.97 -2.54 -5.30
C VAL A 271 -5.84 -2.03 -6.19
N GLY A 272 -4.60 -2.02 -5.70
CA GLY A 272 -3.44 -1.60 -6.50
C GLY A 272 -3.37 -2.31 -7.86
N ALA A 273 -2.90 -1.65 -8.91
CA ALA A 273 -2.93 -2.17 -10.27
C ALA A 273 -2.11 -3.46 -10.43
N PHE A 274 -0.96 -3.56 -9.77
CA PHE A 274 -0.13 -4.76 -9.83
C PHE A 274 -0.82 -5.92 -9.10
N HIS A 275 -1.28 -5.64 -7.88
CA HIS A 275 -1.95 -6.65 -7.04
C HIS A 275 -3.32 -7.04 -7.58
N GLY A 276 -4.03 -6.13 -8.24
CA GLY A 276 -5.35 -6.34 -8.82
C GLY A 276 -5.36 -7.51 -9.79
N HIS A 277 -4.28 -7.73 -10.54
CA HIS A 277 -4.16 -8.89 -11.40
C HIS A 277 -4.27 -10.23 -10.63
N ALA A 278 -3.82 -10.30 -9.39
CA ALA A 278 -3.91 -11.50 -8.55
C ALA A 278 -5.33 -11.75 -7.97
N HIS A 279 -6.27 -10.83 -8.16
CA HIS A 279 -7.67 -11.03 -7.79
C HIS A 279 -8.45 -11.71 -8.92
N ASN A 280 -9.59 -12.32 -8.60
CA ASN A 280 -10.46 -12.88 -9.63
C ASN A 280 -10.98 -11.79 -10.59
N ARG A 281 -11.36 -12.18 -11.81
CA ARG A 281 -11.79 -11.26 -12.87
C ARG A 281 -12.93 -10.35 -12.41
N LYS A 282 -13.92 -10.88 -11.71
CA LYS A 282 -15.04 -10.08 -11.17
C LYS A 282 -14.54 -8.95 -10.26
N CYS A 283 -13.60 -9.26 -9.37
CA CYS A 283 -12.96 -8.26 -8.52
C CYS A 283 -12.17 -7.25 -9.35
N GLN A 284 -11.43 -7.70 -10.36
CA GLN A 284 -10.70 -6.79 -11.25
C GLN A 284 -11.63 -5.79 -11.94
N LEU A 285 -12.77 -6.24 -12.48
CA LEU A 285 -13.73 -5.35 -13.14
C LEU A 285 -14.29 -4.26 -12.23
N ALA A 286 -14.44 -4.55 -10.93
CA ALA A 286 -15.04 -3.62 -9.97
C ALA A 286 -14.02 -2.77 -9.18
N TRP A 287 -12.80 -3.26 -8.98
CA TRP A 287 -11.83 -2.70 -8.01
C TRP A 287 -10.48 -2.29 -8.60
N HIS A 288 -10.15 -2.72 -9.82
CA HIS A 288 -8.88 -2.36 -10.45
C HIS A 288 -8.94 -0.92 -11.02
N PRO A 289 -7.93 -0.05 -10.79
CA PRO A 289 -7.94 1.37 -11.17
C PRO A 289 -8.31 1.61 -12.63
N MET A 290 -7.78 0.79 -13.55
CA MET A 290 -8.14 0.82 -14.98
C MET A 290 -9.64 0.88 -15.27
N TYR A 291 -10.48 0.21 -14.48
CA TYR A 291 -11.94 0.17 -14.67
C TYR A 291 -12.69 1.19 -13.80
N ILE A 292 -11.99 1.93 -12.93
CA ILE A 292 -12.57 2.97 -12.06
C ILE A 292 -12.33 4.34 -12.70
N PRO A 293 -13.39 5.05 -13.15
CA PRO A 293 -13.27 6.41 -13.65
C PRO A 293 -12.63 7.36 -12.64
N GLY A 294 -11.78 8.27 -13.12
CA GLY A 294 -11.12 9.30 -12.30
C GLY A 294 -9.75 8.94 -11.76
N THR A 295 -9.34 7.67 -11.87
CA THR A 295 -8.05 7.20 -11.35
C THR A 295 -6.87 7.62 -12.23
N GLY A 296 -7.12 7.96 -13.49
CA GLY A 296 -6.07 8.28 -14.46
C GLY A 296 -5.04 7.14 -14.54
N HIS A 297 -3.75 7.47 -14.52
CA HIS A 297 -2.66 6.49 -14.46
C HIS A 297 -2.22 6.14 -13.02
N SER A 298 -3.07 6.32 -12.03
CA SER A 298 -2.73 5.96 -10.65
C SER A 298 -2.59 4.45 -10.50
N GLU A 299 -1.39 4.01 -10.13
CA GLU A 299 -1.09 2.60 -9.93
C GLU A 299 -1.60 2.10 -8.58
N GLY A 300 -1.55 2.93 -7.53
CA GLY A 300 -1.91 2.51 -6.17
C GLY A 300 -0.85 1.66 -5.46
N GLU A 301 0.38 1.62 -6.00
CA GLU A 301 1.52 0.79 -5.53
C GLU A 301 2.60 1.64 -4.81
N GLY A 302 2.21 2.78 -4.23
CA GLY A 302 3.15 3.74 -3.65
C GLY A 302 3.91 3.16 -2.46
N CYS A 303 3.23 2.35 -1.64
CA CYS A 303 3.76 1.77 -0.42
C CYS A 303 4.90 0.80 -0.69
N GLU A 304 4.78 -0.05 -1.71
CA GLU A 304 5.74 -1.08 -2.11
C GLU A 304 7.09 -0.45 -2.50
N HIS A 305 7.04 0.69 -3.20
CA HIS A 305 8.23 1.45 -3.54
C HIS A 305 8.94 2.02 -2.31
N ILE A 306 8.17 2.60 -1.39
CA ILE A 306 8.69 3.13 -0.12
C ILE A 306 9.28 2.00 0.71
N PHE A 307 8.60 0.86 0.80
CA PHE A 307 9.06 -0.31 1.53
C PHE A 307 10.34 -0.89 0.95
N SER A 308 10.47 -0.97 -0.38
CA SER A 308 11.70 -1.46 -1.00
C SER A 308 12.92 -0.66 -0.54
N ALA A 309 12.80 0.65 -0.30
CA ALA A 309 13.89 1.48 0.19
C ALA A 309 14.01 1.44 1.73
N SER A 310 12.89 1.53 2.45
CA SER A 310 12.89 1.63 3.91
C SER A 310 13.27 0.31 4.58
N ASN A 311 13.08 -0.84 3.91
CA ASN A 311 13.53 -2.15 4.35
C ASN A 311 15.04 -2.20 4.64
N GLU A 312 15.83 -1.30 4.06
CA GLU A 312 17.26 -1.23 4.30
C GLU A 312 17.65 -0.74 5.69
N LEU A 313 16.74 -0.04 6.38
CA LEU A 313 16.89 0.35 7.78
C LEU A 313 16.71 -0.83 8.75
N ALA A 314 16.13 -1.94 8.30
CA ALA A 314 15.71 -3.06 9.15
C ALA A 314 16.83 -3.61 10.05
N ARG A 315 18.09 -3.50 9.61
CA ARG A 315 19.27 -3.97 10.36
C ARG A 315 19.72 -3.00 11.44
N SER A 316 19.63 -1.69 11.19
CA SER A 316 20.05 -0.67 12.16
C SER A 316 18.96 -0.37 13.19
N THR A 317 17.68 -0.52 12.84
CA THR A 317 16.55 -0.22 13.72
C THR A 317 16.11 -1.39 14.61
N ARG A 318 16.53 -2.62 14.29
CA ARG A 318 16.12 -3.87 14.97
C ARG A 318 16.28 -3.84 16.49
N HIS A 319 17.37 -3.23 16.93
CA HIS A 319 17.84 -3.19 18.32
C HIS A 319 17.82 -1.77 18.88
N ALA A 320 17.30 -0.80 18.13
CA ALA A 320 17.21 0.59 18.57
C ALA A 320 16.18 0.72 19.70
N SER A 321 16.24 1.81 20.47
CA SER A 321 15.10 2.19 21.33
C SER A 321 13.91 2.62 20.46
N PRO A 322 12.67 2.66 21.00
CA PRO A 322 11.51 3.15 20.26
C PRO A 322 11.75 4.51 19.59
N PHE A 323 12.27 5.47 20.37
CA PHE A 323 12.59 6.81 19.88
C PHE A 323 13.61 6.79 18.73
N HIS A 324 14.77 6.12 18.89
CA HIS A 324 15.79 6.12 17.83
C HIS A 324 15.33 5.35 16.58
N ARG A 325 14.43 4.36 16.74
CA ARG A 325 13.79 3.70 15.59
C ARG A 325 12.94 4.70 14.81
N HIS A 326 12.05 5.46 15.46
CA HIS A 326 11.28 6.51 14.79
C HIS A 326 12.20 7.56 14.17
N GLN A 327 13.19 8.07 14.90
CA GLN A 327 14.14 9.06 14.40
C GLN A 327 14.84 8.61 13.10
N MET A 328 15.24 7.33 12.99
CA MET A 328 15.86 6.79 11.78
C MET A 328 14.86 6.63 10.62
N ILE A 329 13.62 6.24 10.91
CA ILE A 329 12.56 6.10 9.91
C ILE A 329 12.16 7.48 9.38
N GLU A 330 11.96 8.46 10.25
CA GLU A 330 11.66 9.85 9.90
C GLU A 330 12.76 10.45 9.02
N GLU A 331 14.03 10.32 9.41
CA GLU A 331 15.16 10.80 8.60
C GLU A 331 15.19 10.19 7.19
N HIS A 332 14.74 8.93 7.05
CA HIS A 332 14.63 8.27 5.74
C HIS A 332 13.41 8.75 4.95
N PHE A 333 12.25 8.88 5.57
CA PHE A 333 11.03 9.37 4.92
C PHE A 333 11.17 10.82 4.46
N THR A 334 11.72 11.70 5.29
CA THR A 334 12.00 13.08 4.88
C THR A 334 12.99 13.15 3.71
N PHE A 335 14.00 12.28 3.68
CA PHE A 335 14.91 12.22 2.53
C PHE A 335 14.25 11.63 1.27
N TRP A 336 13.42 10.60 1.45
CA TRP A 336 12.62 10.01 0.38
C TRP A 336 11.67 11.03 -0.25
N ASP A 337 10.97 11.81 0.56
CA ASP A 337 10.05 12.85 0.11
C ASP A 337 10.79 13.96 -0.65
N ALA A 338 12.00 14.35 -0.20
CA ALA A 338 12.85 15.27 -0.94
C ALA A 338 13.28 14.71 -2.32
N ASP A 339 13.61 13.42 -2.40
CA ASP A 339 13.90 12.74 -3.67
C ASP A 339 12.67 12.67 -4.58
N LYS A 340 11.46 12.44 -4.01
CA LYS A 340 10.20 12.48 -4.78
C LYS A 340 9.91 13.87 -5.29
N TYR A 341 10.13 14.90 -4.48
CA TYR A 341 9.98 16.29 -4.87
C TYR A 341 10.86 16.61 -6.08
N ALA A 342 12.16 16.27 -6.04
CA ALA A 342 13.10 16.54 -7.13
C ALA A 342 12.71 15.96 -8.51
N VAL A 343 11.86 14.93 -8.54
CA VAL A 343 11.37 14.30 -9.77
C VAL A 343 9.88 14.56 -10.05
N LEU A 344 9.21 15.39 -9.24
CA LEU A 344 7.77 15.62 -9.34
C LEU A 344 7.31 16.19 -10.71
N SER A 345 8.19 16.89 -11.42
CA SER A 345 7.93 17.42 -12.77
C SER A 345 8.20 16.45 -13.92
N THR A 346 8.74 15.24 -13.66
CA THR A 346 8.94 14.25 -14.72
C THR A 346 7.64 13.51 -15.00
N LYS A 347 6.88 14.00 -15.98
CA LYS A 347 5.60 13.44 -16.41
C LYS A 347 5.75 12.84 -17.81
N GLN A 348 5.36 11.57 -17.99
CA GLN A 348 5.37 10.91 -19.30
C GLN A 348 4.02 10.26 -19.54
N ILE A 349 3.36 10.62 -20.65
CA ILE A 349 2.17 9.95 -21.13
C ILE A 349 2.51 9.34 -22.49
N SER A 350 2.43 8.02 -22.60
CA SER A 350 2.41 7.31 -23.88
C SER A 350 0.95 7.04 -24.28
N VAL A 351 0.53 7.52 -25.43
CA VAL A 351 -0.86 7.34 -25.91
C VAL A 351 -0.91 6.18 -26.91
N LEU A 352 -1.69 5.14 -26.60
CA LEU A 352 -1.87 3.93 -27.44
C LEU A 352 -2.96 4.08 -28.53
N ALA A 353 -3.35 5.31 -28.86
CA ALA A 353 -4.50 5.58 -29.73
C ALA A 353 -4.35 4.98 -31.14
N ALA A 354 -3.14 4.97 -31.69
CA ALA A 354 -2.87 4.41 -33.01
C ALA A 354 -3.13 2.89 -33.06
N GLU A 355 -2.70 2.15 -32.04
CA GLU A 355 -2.92 0.70 -31.97
C GLU A 355 -4.41 0.35 -31.80
N LEU A 356 -5.12 1.12 -30.97
CA LEU A 356 -6.55 0.91 -30.78
C LEU A 356 -7.33 1.17 -32.09
N ALA A 357 -6.97 2.22 -32.83
CA ALA A 357 -7.61 2.55 -34.10
C ALA A 357 -7.43 1.45 -35.15
N VAL A 358 -6.24 0.83 -35.21
CA VAL A 358 -5.98 -0.33 -36.08
C VAL A 358 -6.90 -1.49 -35.70
N ILE A 359 -6.95 -1.86 -34.42
CA ILE A 359 -7.76 -2.98 -33.93
C ILE A 359 -9.26 -2.73 -34.16
N GLN A 360 -9.75 -1.51 -33.93
CA GLN A 360 -11.14 -1.14 -34.20
C GLN A 360 -11.50 -1.29 -35.68
N SER A 361 -10.61 -0.84 -36.57
CA SER A 361 -10.81 -0.96 -38.02
C SER A 361 -10.79 -2.41 -38.48
N GLU A 362 -9.88 -3.24 -37.96
CA GLU A 362 -9.75 -4.66 -38.35
C GLU A 362 -10.91 -5.52 -37.85
N LEU A 363 -11.42 -5.24 -36.65
CA LEU A 363 -12.47 -6.02 -36.00
C LEU A 363 -13.88 -5.42 -36.15
N GLY A 364 -14.02 -4.27 -36.81
CA GLY A 364 -15.29 -3.58 -36.99
C GLY A 364 -15.92 -3.08 -35.69
N LEU A 365 -15.10 -2.71 -34.70
CA LEU A 365 -15.55 -2.30 -33.37
C LEU A 365 -15.69 -0.78 -33.25
N THR A 366 -16.62 -0.34 -32.41
CA THR A 366 -16.83 1.07 -32.05
C THR A 366 -16.51 1.32 -30.58
N ASN A 367 -16.35 2.59 -30.18
CA ASN A 367 -16.14 2.95 -28.78
C ASN A 367 -17.31 2.52 -27.86
N ALA A 368 -18.52 2.36 -28.40
CA ALA A 368 -19.69 1.92 -27.64
C ALA A 368 -19.66 0.42 -27.30
N ASP A 369 -18.88 -0.37 -28.04
CA ASP A 369 -18.79 -1.82 -27.81
C ASP A 369 -18.03 -2.15 -26.53
N PHE A 370 -17.00 -1.38 -26.17
CA PHE A 370 -16.16 -1.74 -25.01
C PHE A 370 -16.86 -1.59 -23.65
N PRO A 371 -17.63 -0.51 -23.35
CA PRO A 371 -18.45 -0.46 -22.14
C PRO A 371 -19.52 -1.55 -22.12
N ARG A 372 -20.07 -1.90 -23.29
CA ARG A 372 -21.02 -3.00 -23.43
C ARG A 372 -20.36 -4.34 -23.09
N PHE A 373 -19.19 -4.64 -23.65
CA PHE A 373 -18.42 -5.85 -23.35
C PHE A 373 -18.08 -5.96 -21.87
N LEU A 374 -17.65 -4.86 -21.25
CA LEU A 374 -17.36 -4.84 -19.81
C LEU A 374 -18.59 -5.20 -18.98
N LYS A 375 -19.75 -4.63 -19.34
CA LYS A 375 -21.03 -4.89 -18.67
C LYS A 375 -21.49 -6.33 -18.89
N GLU A 376 -21.45 -6.83 -20.12
CA GLU A 376 -21.82 -8.21 -20.45
C GLU A 376 -20.93 -9.22 -19.69
N GLU A 377 -19.63 -8.96 -19.59
CA GLU A 377 -18.70 -9.77 -18.79
C GLU A 377 -19.05 -9.72 -17.30
N HIS A 378 -19.36 -8.54 -16.77
CA HIS A 378 -19.76 -8.37 -15.37
C HIS A 378 -21.08 -9.10 -15.05
N ASP A 379 -22.11 -8.89 -15.88
CA ASP A 379 -23.43 -9.51 -15.73
C ASP A 379 -23.34 -11.04 -15.83
N TYR A 380 -22.49 -11.54 -16.74
CA TYR A 380 -22.18 -12.97 -16.83
C TYR A 380 -21.56 -13.49 -15.53
N LEU A 381 -20.54 -12.80 -14.99
CA LEU A 381 -19.87 -13.20 -13.74
C LEU A 381 -20.76 -13.06 -12.50
N ASP A 382 -21.74 -12.15 -12.51
CA ASP A 382 -22.78 -12.03 -11.48
C ASP A 382 -23.82 -13.15 -11.56
N GLY A 383 -24.17 -13.58 -12.77
CA GLY A 383 -25.13 -14.67 -13.02
C GLY A 383 -24.63 -16.05 -12.61
N LEU A 384 -23.35 -16.20 -12.29
CA LEU A 384 -22.74 -17.46 -11.85
C LEU A 384 -23.23 -17.84 -10.45
N LYS A 385 -24.33 -18.60 -10.39
CA LYS A 385 -24.78 -19.27 -9.17
C LYS A 385 -23.86 -20.44 -8.84
N GLN A 386 -23.54 -20.61 -7.55
CA GLN A 386 -22.96 -21.88 -7.11
C GLN A 386 -23.97 -23.02 -7.35
N PRO A 387 -23.52 -24.21 -7.75
CA PRO A 387 -24.40 -25.37 -7.85
C PRO A 387 -25.07 -25.64 -6.48
N PRO A 388 -26.36 -26.03 -6.46
CA PRO A 388 -27.09 -26.41 -5.26
C PRO A 388 -26.28 -27.35 -4.36
N GLU A 389 -26.46 -27.24 -3.04
CA GLU A 389 -25.75 -28.05 -2.04
C GLU A 389 -25.93 -29.55 -2.26
N LYS A 390 -27.13 -29.95 -2.72
CA LYS A 390 -27.46 -31.33 -3.14
C LYS A 390 -26.54 -31.83 -4.25
N ASP A 391 -26.28 -31.02 -5.27
CA ASP A 391 -25.44 -31.40 -6.42
C ASP A 391 -23.97 -31.49 -6.02
N ARG A 392 -23.52 -30.63 -5.09
CA ARG A 392 -22.17 -30.69 -4.52
C ARG A 392 -21.94 -31.98 -3.72
N LEU A 393 -22.91 -32.38 -2.91
CA LEU A 393 -22.86 -33.63 -2.14
C LEU A 393 -22.90 -34.87 -3.05
N SER A 394 -23.74 -34.84 -4.10
CA SER A 394 -23.84 -35.87 -5.13
C SER A 394 -22.53 -36.06 -5.92
N VAL A 395 -21.84 -34.99 -6.28
CA VAL A 395 -20.51 -35.03 -6.90
C VAL A 395 -19.45 -35.60 -5.95
N HIS A 396 -19.54 -35.29 -4.65
CA HIS A 396 -18.61 -35.81 -3.64
C HIS A 396 -18.77 -37.32 -3.43
N LEU A 397 -20.02 -37.82 -3.41
CA LEU A 397 -20.34 -39.25 -3.34
C LEU A 397 -19.78 -40.05 -4.53
N LEU A 398 -19.93 -39.54 -5.76
CA LEU A 398 -19.35 -40.21 -6.95
C LEU A 398 -17.82 -40.17 -6.98
N ASN A 399 -17.20 -39.07 -6.56
CA ASN A 399 -15.74 -38.99 -6.46
C ASN A 399 -15.17 -40.01 -5.45
N GLY A 400 -15.88 -40.25 -4.35
CA GLY A 400 -15.54 -41.31 -3.38
C GLY A 400 -15.72 -42.73 -3.93
N ALA A 401 -16.77 -42.96 -4.73
CA ALA A 401 -17.05 -44.26 -5.35
C ALA A 401 -16.01 -44.66 -6.43
N ASP A 402 -15.41 -43.70 -7.13
CA ASP A 402 -14.31 -43.93 -8.08
C ASP A 402 -12.98 -44.26 -7.38
N GLN A 403 -12.76 -43.79 -6.15
CA GLN A 403 -11.51 -44.00 -5.40
C GLN A 403 -11.54 -45.24 -4.49
N HIS A 404 -12.73 -45.69 -4.05
CA HIS A 404 -12.89 -46.90 -3.26
C HIS A 404 -13.98 -47.80 -3.84
N ARG A 405 -13.57 -48.90 -4.47
CA ARG A 405 -14.46 -50.00 -4.91
C ARG A 405 -15.19 -50.72 -3.75
N ALA A 406 -15.09 -50.25 -2.51
CA ALA A 406 -15.80 -50.78 -1.35
C ALA A 406 -15.70 -49.79 -0.17
N CYS A 407 -16.66 -48.87 -0.01
CA CYS A 407 -17.18 -48.36 1.26
C CYS A 407 -18.07 -47.12 1.02
N THR A 408 -19.39 -47.30 0.93
CA THR A 408 -20.33 -46.22 1.25
C THR A 408 -20.55 -46.22 2.76
N SER A 409 -20.33 -45.07 3.42
CA SER A 409 -20.65 -44.89 4.84
C SER A 409 -22.18 -44.67 4.99
N PRO A 410 -22.86 -45.40 5.90
CA PRO A 410 -24.32 -45.29 6.12
C PRO A 410 -24.80 -43.88 6.48
N TYR A 411 -23.89 -43.00 6.92
CA TYR A 411 -24.20 -41.64 7.37
C TYR A 411 -24.53 -40.67 6.22
N SER A 412 -24.07 -40.98 5.00
CA SER A 412 -24.24 -40.10 3.83
C SER A 412 -25.55 -40.36 3.06
N GLU A 413 -26.10 -41.57 3.15
CA GLU A 413 -27.36 -41.96 2.50
C GLU A 413 -28.59 -41.39 3.24
N SER A 414 -28.52 -41.17 4.55
CA SER A 414 -29.62 -40.61 5.34
C SER A 414 -29.86 -39.11 5.12
N LEU A 415 -28.87 -38.37 4.61
CA LEU A 415 -28.93 -36.91 4.46
C LEU A 415 -29.54 -36.45 3.12
N LEU A 416 -29.65 -37.34 2.12
CA LEU A 416 -30.06 -36.99 0.76
C LEU A 416 -31.40 -37.59 0.30
N ALA A 417 -32.08 -38.39 1.14
CA ALA A 417 -33.35 -39.06 0.78
C ALA A 417 -33.32 -39.68 -0.62
N VAL A 418 -32.27 -40.45 -0.92
CA VAL A 418 -32.09 -41.10 -2.22
C VAL A 418 -32.81 -42.45 -2.17
N ASP A 419 -34.04 -42.50 -2.69
CA ASP A 419 -34.91 -43.69 -2.63
C ASP A 419 -34.44 -44.87 -3.52
N ALA A 420 -33.43 -44.69 -4.37
CA ALA A 420 -32.86 -45.77 -5.17
C ALA A 420 -31.38 -45.55 -5.52
N ARG A 421 -30.58 -46.62 -5.44
CA ARG A 421 -29.17 -46.64 -5.88
C ARG A 421 -29.11 -46.32 -7.38
N TRP A 422 -28.29 -45.35 -7.79
CA TRP A 422 -28.19 -44.96 -9.20
C TRP A 422 -27.75 -46.14 -10.09
N GLU A 423 -28.54 -46.42 -11.13
CA GLU A 423 -28.17 -47.41 -12.15
C GLU A 423 -27.07 -46.85 -13.06
N ILE A 424 -26.01 -47.64 -13.26
CA ILE A 424 -24.90 -47.29 -14.15
C ILE A 424 -25.45 -47.10 -15.57
N GLY A 425 -25.38 -45.87 -16.08
CA GLY A 425 -25.88 -45.50 -17.41
C GLY A 425 -27.26 -44.85 -17.42
N GLY A 426 -27.94 -44.71 -16.27
CA GLY A 426 -29.18 -43.93 -16.15
C GLY A 426 -28.98 -42.42 -16.37
N GLN A 427 -30.06 -41.67 -16.60
CA GLN A 427 -30.00 -40.22 -16.84
C GLN A 427 -29.34 -39.46 -15.69
N GLU A 428 -29.70 -39.76 -14.44
CA GLU A 428 -29.11 -39.12 -13.26
C GLU A 428 -27.63 -39.49 -13.09
N TYR A 429 -27.27 -40.76 -13.32
CA TYR A 429 -25.87 -41.21 -13.27
C TYR A 429 -25.00 -40.50 -14.33
N ASN A 430 -25.48 -40.37 -15.57
CA ASN A 430 -24.74 -39.68 -16.62
C ASN A 430 -24.62 -38.17 -16.34
N HIS A 431 -25.70 -37.54 -15.86
CA HIS A 431 -25.69 -36.13 -15.45
C HIS A 431 -24.64 -35.84 -14.37
N PHE A 432 -24.62 -36.64 -13.29
CA PHE A 432 -23.65 -36.43 -12.22
C PHE A 432 -22.24 -36.88 -12.59
N LYS A 433 -22.08 -37.84 -13.51
CA LYS A 433 -20.77 -38.21 -14.08
C LYS A 433 -20.18 -37.07 -14.92
N GLU A 434 -21.01 -36.34 -15.65
CA GLU A 434 -20.61 -35.11 -16.34
C GLU A 434 -20.23 -34.00 -15.35
N GLU A 435 -21.02 -33.77 -14.31
CA GLU A 435 -20.68 -32.80 -13.24
C GLU A 435 -19.40 -33.16 -12.48
N VAL A 436 -19.13 -34.45 -12.23
CA VAL A 436 -17.87 -34.92 -11.63
C VAL A 436 -16.68 -34.63 -12.54
N SER A 437 -16.81 -34.88 -13.84
CA SER A 437 -15.77 -34.59 -14.83
C SER A 437 -15.51 -33.08 -14.91
N LEU A 438 -16.56 -32.28 -14.86
CA LEU A 438 -16.50 -30.81 -14.79
C LEU A 438 -15.85 -30.31 -13.49
N SER A 439 -16.17 -30.93 -12.36
CA SER A 439 -15.58 -30.62 -11.06
C SER A 439 -14.08 -30.91 -11.02
N LYS A 440 -13.65 -32.08 -11.51
CA LYS A 440 -12.23 -32.43 -11.66
C LYS A 440 -11.50 -31.42 -12.56
N TYR A 441 -12.12 -31.02 -13.67
CA TYR A 441 -11.59 -29.97 -14.54
C TYR A 441 -11.45 -28.61 -13.81
N HIS A 442 -12.47 -28.17 -13.06
CA HIS A 442 -12.41 -26.93 -12.27
C HIS A 442 -11.33 -26.97 -11.18
N THR A 443 -11.18 -28.09 -10.45
CA THR A 443 -10.14 -28.22 -9.43
C THR A 443 -8.73 -28.09 -10.03
N VAL A 444 -8.49 -28.71 -11.19
CA VAL A 444 -7.20 -28.61 -11.86
C VAL A 444 -6.95 -27.20 -12.40
N LEU A 445 -8.00 -26.52 -12.84
CA LEU A 445 -7.92 -25.13 -13.27
C LEU A 445 -7.63 -24.17 -12.09
N ASP A 446 -8.24 -24.41 -10.93
CA ASP A 446 -7.98 -23.65 -9.68
C ASP A 446 -6.52 -23.82 -9.23
N ASP A 447 -6.02 -25.06 -9.30
CA ASP A 447 -4.61 -25.35 -9.04
C ASP A 447 -3.69 -24.60 -10.01
N LEU A 448 -4.06 -24.53 -11.29
CA LEU A 448 -3.27 -23.87 -12.33
C LEU A 448 -3.22 -22.36 -12.10
N GLU A 449 -4.38 -21.74 -11.92
CA GLU A 449 -4.52 -20.31 -11.61
C GLU A 449 -3.71 -19.95 -10.36
N ARG A 450 -3.88 -20.70 -9.27
CA ARG A 450 -3.14 -20.48 -8.01
C ARG A 450 -1.64 -20.48 -8.23
N LEU A 451 -1.11 -21.45 -8.97
CA LEU A 451 0.33 -21.56 -9.21
C LEU A 451 0.87 -20.41 -10.08
N VAL A 452 0.08 -19.92 -11.04
CA VAL A 452 0.44 -18.75 -11.87
C VAL A 452 0.44 -17.47 -11.04
N VAL A 453 -0.60 -17.22 -10.24
CA VAL A 453 -0.68 -16.10 -9.28
C VAL A 453 0.53 -16.10 -8.35
N MET A 454 0.78 -17.25 -7.72
CA MET A 454 1.94 -17.47 -6.88
C MET A 454 3.24 -17.10 -7.63
N ARG A 455 3.42 -17.53 -8.88
CA ARG A 455 4.63 -17.23 -9.67
C ARG A 455 4.80 -15.72 -9.92
N LEU A 456 3.73 -14.97 -10.13
CA LEU A 456 3.78 -13.52 -10.28
C LEU A 456 4.28 -12.83 -8.99
N PHE A 457 3.83 -13.28 -7.81
CA PHE A 457 4.36 -12.78 -6.53
C PHE A 457 5.84 -13.12 -6.29
N GLU A 458 6.33 -14.26 -6.81
CA GLU A 458 7.76 -14.56 -6.74
C GLU A 458 8.58 -13.66 -7.66
N LEU A 459 8.04 -13.31 -8.83
CA LEU A 459 8.67 -12.38 -9.75
C LEU A 459 8.73 -10.97 -9.17
N SER A 460 7.68 -10.48 -8.49
CA SER A 460 7.73 -9.17 -7.81
C SER A 460 8.79 -9.13 -6.70
N LYS A 461 9.02 -10.25 -6.02
CA LYS A 461 10.09 -10.39 -5.03
C LYS A 461 11.49 -10.40 -5.63
N LEU A 462 11.66 -10.76 -6.91
CA LEU A 462 12.95 -10.65 -7.60
C LEU A 462 13.31 -9.20 -7.94
N SER A 463 12.32 -8.34 -8.19
CA SER A 463 12.54 -6.91 -8.46
C SER A 463 12.85 -6.08 -7.21
N LEU A 464 12.73 -6.66 -6.00
CA LEU A 464 13.17 -6.00 -4.77
C LEU A 464 14.70 -5.85 -4.77
N SER A 465 15.15 -4.62 -4.94
CA SER A 465 16.56 -4.25 -4.77
C SER A 465 17.03 -4.63 -3.36
N GLY A 466 18.27 -5.12 -3.25
CA GLY A 466 18.88 -5.45 -1.96
C GLY A 466 18.76 -6.90 -1.48
N THR A 467 18.10 -7.81 -2.19
CA THR A 467 18.02 -9.23 -1.79
C THR A 467 19.42 -9.91 -1.78
N GLY A 468 19.82 -10.51 -0.66
CA GLY A 468 21.11 -11.20 -0.53
C GLY A 468 21.24 -12.39 -1.50
N TYR A 469 22.46 -12.75 -1.91
CA TYR A 469 22.72 -13.81 -2.91
C TYR A 469 21.99 -15.14 -2.60
N LYS A 470 21.99 -15.58 -1.32
CA LYS A 470 21.28 -16.80 -0.89
C LYS A 470 19.76 -16.69 -1.06
N LEU A 471 19.17 -15.53 -0.79
CA LEU A 471 17.74 -15.29 -0.97
C LEU A 471 17.38 -15.25 -2.46
N ARG A 472 18.22 -14.60 -3.30
CA ARG A 472 18.05 -14.65 -4.77
C ARG A 472 18.13 -16.06 -5.32
N GLN A 473 19.06 -16.88 -4.85
CA GLN A 473 19.10 -18.30 -5.20
C GLN A 473 17.85 -19.05 -4.77
N GLN A 474 17.32 -18.78 -3.56
CA GLN A 474 16.09 -19.40 -3.09
C GLN A 474 14.87 -18.97 -3.92
N ILE A 475 14.73 -17.68 -4.25
CA ILE A 475 13.64 -17.18 -5.11
C ILE A 475 13.77 -17.78 -6.51
N SER A 476 14.98 -17.82 -7.09
CA SER A 476 15.21 -18.45 -8.40
C SER A 476 14.89 -19.95 -8.39
N LYS A 477 15.26 -20.68 -7.34
CA LYS A 477 14.90 -22.09 -7.17
C LYS A 477 13.40 -22.28 -6.99
N ALA A 478 12.75 -21.38 -6.25
CA ALA A 478 11.31 -21.40 -6.05
C ALA A 478 10.56 -21.14 -7.37
N LEU A 479 11.01 -20.16 -8.17
CA LEU A 479 10.49 -19.89 -9.51
C LEU A 479 10.66 -21.08 -10.46
N GLN A 480 11.81 -21.76 -10.40
CA GLN A 480 12.05 -22.95 -11.22
C GLN A 480 11.10 -24.09 -10.83
N ARG A 481 11.00 -24.40 -9.53
CA ARG A 481 10.04 -25.39 -8.99
C ARG A 481 8.61 -25.04 -9.35
N ARG A 482 8.24 -23.76 -9.25
CA ARG A 482 6.88 -23.28 -9.57
C ARG A 482 6.59 -23.39 -11.06
N SER A 483 7.58 -23.11 -11.90
CA SER A 483 7.48 -23.30 -13.35
C SER A 483 7.29 -24.78 -13.72
N GLU A 484 8.00 -25.69 -13.05
CA GLU A 484 7.81 -27.14 -13.21
C GLU A 484 6.42 -27.59 -12.72
N ALA A 485 5.98 -27.09 -11.56
CA ALA A 485 4.64 -27.37 -11.03
C ALA A 485 3.55 -26.91 -12.01
N ILE A 486 3.65 -25.70 -12.55
CA ILE A 486 2.72 -25.19 -13.56
C ILE A 486 2.71 -26.11 -14.80
N ARG A 487 3.86 -26.53 -15.33
CA ARG A 487 3.90 -27.48 -16.47
C ARG A 487 3.18 -28.80 -16.16
N ASN A 488 3.34 -29.34 -14.95
CA ASN A 488 2.65 -30.55 -14.54
C ASN A 488 1.14 -30.33 -14.44
N VAL A 489 0.70 -29.18 -13.92
CA VAL A 489 -0.73 -28.86 -13.86
C VAL A 489 -1.32 -28.59 -15.25
N ILE A 490 -0.59 -27.98 -16.19
CA ILE A 490 -1.00 -27.86 -17.60
C ILE A 490 -1.29 -29.25 -18.19
N ASN A 491 -0.43 -30.24 -17.94
CA ASN A 491 -0.66 -31.59 -18.43
C ASN A 491 -1.93 -32.21 -17.82
N ARG A 492 -2.14 -32.08 -16.51
CA ARG A 492 -3.38 -32.52 -15.85
C ARG A 492 -4.60 -31.81 -16.43
N TYR A 493 -4.48 -30.50 -16.68
CA TYR A 493 -5.53 -29.68 -17.27
C TYR A 493 -5.91 -30.20 -18.66
N ASN A 494 -4.92 -30.40 -19.53
CA ASN A 494 -5.13 -30.88 -20.90
C ASN A 494 -5.76 -32.29 -20.94
N ILE A 495 -5.48 -33.14 -19.94
CA ILE A 495 -6.14 -34.45 -19.78
C ILE A 495 -7.62 -34.26 -19.44
N GLN A 496 -7.94 -33.47 -18.39
CA GLN A 496 -9.33 -33.26 -17.98
C GLN A 496 -10.15 -32.49 -19.03
N ALA A 497 -9.53 -31.51 -19.69
CA ALA A 497 -10.11 -30.73 -20.79
C ALA A 497 -10.57 -31.63 -21.96
N ALA A 498 -9.82 -32.69 -22.27
CA ALA A 498 -10.15 -33.62 -23.35
C ALA A 498 -11.28 -34.60 -22.99
N VAL A 499 -11.56 -34.79 -21.70
CA VAL A 499 -12.62 -35.69 -21.20
C VAL A 499 -14.00 -35.03 -21.24
N LEU A 500 -14.06 -33.70 -21.24
CA LEU A 500 -15.31 -32.94 -21.31
C LEU A 500 -15.99 -33.07 -22.69
N ASN A 501 -17.32 -32.93 -22.70
CA ASN A 501 -18.12 -32.88 -23.93
C ASN A 501 -18.88 -31.54 -24.01
N PRO A 502 -18.55 -30.64 -24.94
CA PRO A 502 -17.46 -30.73 -25.91
C PRO A 502 -16.07 -30.59 -25.25
N PRO A 503 -15.01 -31.16 -25.84
CA PRO A 503 -13.65 -31.05 -25.31
C PRO A 503 -13.18 -29.58 -25.30
N ARG A 504 -12.45 -29.20 -24.25
CA ARG A 504 -11.91 -27.85 -24.07
C ARG A 504 -10.55 -27.70 -24.76
N GLN A 505 -10.20 -26.45 -25.10
CA GLN A 505 -8.94 -26.13 -25.76
C GLN A 505 -7.75 -26.50 -24.87
N LYS A 506 -6.70 -27.07 -25.47
CA LYS A 506 -5.46 -27.36 -24.76
C LYS A 506 -4.66 -26.07 -24.55
N ILE A 507 -4.05 -25.95 -23.38
CA ILE A 507 -3.19 -24.83 -23.00
C ILE A 507 -1.73 -25.29 -23.07
N SER A 508 -0.85 -24.44 -23.59
CA SER A 508 0.59 -24.64 -23.59
C SER A 508 1.29 -23.72 -22.58
N TRP A 509 2.56 -24.02 -22.29
CA TRP A 509 3.39 -23.11 -21.50
C TRP A 509 3.52 -21.73 -22.13
N LYS A 510 3.55 -21.65 -23.46
CA LYS A 510 3.63 -20.38 -24.18
C LYS A 510 2.36 -19.57 -23.94
N ASP A 511 1.20 -20.20 -23.98
CA ASP A 511 -0.07 -19.53 -23.67
C ASP A 511 -0.09 -18.98 -22.25
N ILE A 512 0.45 -19.71 -21.25
CA ILE A 512 0.57 -19.21 -19.87
C ILE A 512 1.61 -18.09 -19.71
N ALA A 513 2.71 -18.15 -20.46
CA ALA A 513 3.74 -17.12 -20.44
C ALA A 513 3.27 -15.83 -21.14
N ASP A 514 2.44 -15.99 -22.19
CA ASP A 514 1.85 -14.90 -22.98
C ASP A 514 0.52 -14.41 -22.36
N TYR A 515 -0.10 -15.15 -21.43
CA TYR A 515 -1.20 -14.68 -20.60
C TYR A 515 -0.73 -13.52 -19.73
N SER A 516 -0.78 -12.33 -20.30
CA SER A 516 -0.60 -11.05 -19.61
C SER A 516 -1.74 -10.76 -18.62
N PHE A 517 -2.71 -11.68 -18.47
CA PHE A 517 -3.93 -11.46 -17.73
C PHE A 517 -4.46 -12.75 -17.08
N LEU A 518 -4.56 -12.76 -15.76
CA LEU A 518 -5.09 -13.88 -14.96
C LEU A 518 -6.59 -14.14 -15.17
N GLY A 519 -7.35 -13.16 -15.70
CA GLY A 519 -8.79 -13.34 -15.89
C GLY A 519 -9.17 -14.40 -16.92
N GLU A 520 -8.27 -14.80 -17.83
CA GLU A 520 -8.49 -15.93 -18.76
C GLU A 520 -8.80 -17.25 -18.01
N PHE A 521 -8.29 -17.44 -16.78
CA PHE A 521 -8.59 -18.62 -15.96
C PHE A 521 -10.03 -18.67 -15.46
N ASP A 522 -10.61 -17.53 -15.04
CA ASP A 522 -12.02 -17.50 -14.59
C ASP A 522 -12.98 -17.83 -15.75
N LEU A 523 -12.60 -17.54 -16.99
CA LEU A 523 -13.45 -17.81 -18.16
C LEU A 523 -13.40 -19.27 -18.58
N LEU A 524 -12.21 -19.86 -18.50
CA LEU A 524 -12.03 -21.30 -18.62
C LEU A 524 -12.83 -22.05 -17.54
N ARG A 525 -13.04 -21.44 -16.36
CA ARG A 525 -13.73 -22.01 -15.19
C ARG A 525 -15.25 -22.02 -15.31
N TYR A 526 -15.84 -21.05 -16.01
CA TYR A 526 -17.30 -20.86 -15.97
C TYR A 526 -18.03 -21.20 -17.27
N SER A 527 -17.32 -21.77 -18.26
CA SER A 527 -17.84 -22.21 -19.57
C SER A 527 -18.91 -23.33 -19.56
N ARG A 528 -19.69 -23.49 -18.47
CA ARG A 528 -20.91 -24.32 -18.42
C ARG A 528 -21.88 -23.98 -19.57
N THR A 529 -21.90 -22.70 -19.98
CA THR A 529 -22.46 -22.22 -21.24
C THR A 529 -21.32 -21.90 -22.21
N ASP A 530 -21.51 -22.18 -23.51
CA ASP A 530 -20.49 -21.87 -24.52
C ASP A 530 -20.35 -20.35 -24.73
N ILE A 531 -19.53 -19.69 -23.90
CA ILE A 531 -19.24 -18.25 -24.03
C ILE A 531 -18.34 -17.92 -25.23
N ARG A 532 -17.83 -18.92 -25.98
CA ARG A 532 -16.94 -18.69 -27.13
C ARG A 532 -17.64 -17.97 -28.28
N SER A 533 -18.97 -18.00 -28.32
CA SER A 533 -19.78 -17.21 -29.26
C SER A 533 -20.09 -15.80 -28.77
N SER A 534 -19.68 -15.43 -27.55
CA SER A 534 -19.91 -14.10 -27.01
C SER A 534 -18.79 -13.17 -27.43
N ASP A 535 -19.13 -12.02 -28.01
CA ASP A 535 -18.14 -11.06 -28.52
C ASP A 535 -17.15 -10.62 -27.43
N TRP A 536 -17.64 -10.30 -26.24
CA TRP A 536 -16.81 -9.87 -25.09
C TRP A 536 -15.81 -10.93 -24.62
N ALA A 537 -16.03 -12.21 -24.98
CA ALA A 537 -15.17 -13.31 -24.58
C ALA A 537 -13.99 -13.57 -25.52
N THR A 538 -13.97 -12.91 -26.68
CA THR A 538 -12.92 -13.09 -27.70
C THR A 538 -11.63 -12.39 -27.27
N PRO A 539 -10.44 -13.05 -27.34
CA PRO A 539 -9.18 -12.45 -26.92
C PRO A 539 -8.87 -11.09 -27.58
N ALA A 540 -9.12 -10.97 -28.89
CA ALA A 540 -8.90 -9.73 -29.63
C ALA A 540 -9.80 -8.58 -29.13
N HIS A 541 -11.09 -8.86 -28.85
CA HIS A 541 -12.01 -7.88 -28.28
C HIS A 541 -11.62 -7.48 -26.85
N ARG A 542 -11.05 -8.38 -26.05
CA ARG A 542 -10.53 -8.05 -24.71
C ARG A 542 -9.27 -7.20 -24.73
N GLU A 543 -8.36 -7.50 -25.64
CA GLU A 543 -7.18 -6.67 -25.85
C GLU A 543 -7.61 -5.26 -26.26
N ALA A 544 -8.53 -5.15 -27.21
CA ALA A 544 -9.13 -3.89 -27.63
C ALA A 544 -9.82 -3.16 -26.47
N THR A 545 -10.61 -3.87 -25.65
CA THR A 545 -11.28 -3.34 -24.46
C THR A 545 -10.27 -2.78 -23.46
N THR A 546 -9.20 -3.52 -23.19
CA THR A 546 -8.12 -3.09 -22.30
C THR A 546 -7.43 -1.83 -22.82
N LYS A 547 -7.12 -1.79 -24.12
CA LYS A 547 -6.53 -0.61 -24.78
C LYS A 547 -7.47 0.60 -24.74
N TYR A 548 -8.77 0.39 -24.94
CA TYR A 548 -9.79 1.43 -24.82
C TYR A 548 -9.85 2.01 -23.41
N PHE A 549 -9.96 1.20 -22.36
CA PHE A 549 -10.01 1.72 -20.99
C PHE A 549 -8.70 2.39 -20.57
N LYS A 550 -7.53 1.87 -21.01
CA LYS A 550 -6.25 2.58 -20.84
C LYS A 550 -6.26 3.95 -21.51
N LEU A 551 -6.84 4.08 -22.71
CA LEU A 551 -6.97 5.36 -23.39
C LEU A 551 -7.92 6.32 -22.64
N CYS A 552 -9.04 5.83 -22.11
CA CYS A 552 -9.93 6.62 -21.26
C CYS A 552 -9.19 7.15 -20.02
N ARG A 553 -8.44 6.28 -19.33
CA ARG A 553 -7.61 6.66 -18.18
C ARG A 553 -6.50 7.66 -18.58
N ALA A 554 -5.92 7.54 -19.77
CA ALA A 554 -4.92 8.49 -20.26
C ALA A 554 -5.52 9.90 -20.49
N HIS A 555 -6.75 10.00 -20.99
CA HIS A 555 -7.43 11.29 -21.11
C HIS A 555 -7.71 11.95 -19.75
N GLU A 556 -8.18 11.17 -18.77
CA GLU A 556 -8.36 11.63 -17.39
C GLU A 556 -7.03 12.07 -16.76
N GLU A 557 -5.97 11.32 -17.05
CA GLU A 557 -4.61 11.64 -16.61
C GLU A 557 -4.16 12.99 -17.16
N ILE A 558 -4.40 13.31 -18.45
CA ILE A 558 -4.09 14.63 -19.01
C ILE A 558 -4.78 15.74 -18.21
N THR A 559 -6.09 15.60 -17.95
CA THR A 559 -6.85 16.59 -17.16
C THR A 559 -6.24 16.77 -15.78
N ARG A 560 -5.93 15.68 -15.07
CA ARG A 560 -5.31 15.77 -13.75
C ARG A 560 -3.91 16.36 -13.81
N LEU A 561 -3.08 15.98 -14.77
CA LEU A 561 -1.72 16.50 -14.90
C LEU A 561 -1.72 18.00 -15.17
N ASN A 562 -2.71 18.53 -15.91
CA ASN A 562 -2.88 19.97 -16.10
C ASN A 562 -3.12 20.69 -14.76
N VAL A 563 -3.97 20.14 -13.90
CA VAL A 563 -4.19 20.66 -12.53
C VAL A 563 -2.89 20.60 -11.74
N GLU A 564 -2.30 19.41 -11.61
CA GLU A 564 -1.07 19.19 -10.84
C GLU A 564 0.13 20.05 -11.31
N VAL A 565 0.26 20.30 -12.62
CA VAL A 565 1.30 21.19 -13.19
C VAL A 565 1.07 22.61 -12.73
N HIS A 566 -0.18 23.08 -12.73
CA HIS A 566 -0.54 24.41 -12.28
C HIS A 566 -0.33 24.57 -10.77
N CYS A 567 -0.79 23.60 -9.96
CA CYS A 567 -0.56 23.56 -8.51
C CYS A 567 0.93 23.62 -8.18
N LEU A 568 1.76 22.80 -8.84
CA LEU A 568 3.21 22.79 -8.61
C LEU A 568 3.85 24.13 -8.99
N ARG A 569 3.47 24.73 -10.12
CA ARG A 569 4.03 26.02 -10.56
C ARG A 569 3.69 27.13 -9.56
N THR A 570 2.44 27.22 -9.17
CA THR A 570 1.98 28.22 -8.20
C THR A 570 2.62 28.01 -6.83
N ALA A 571 2.69 26.76 -6.36
CA ALA A 571 3.36 26.44 -5.10
C ALA A 571 4.83 26.87 -5.10
N ILE A 572 5.58 26.65 -6.18
CA ILE A 572 6.98 27.10 -6.31
C ILE A 572 7.05 28.63 -6.23
N HIS A 573 6.18 29.35 -6.93
CA HIS A 573 6.16 30.80 -6.92
C HIS A 573 5.88 31.37 -5.52
N ASP A 574 4.82 30.88 -4.88
CA ASP A 574 4.39 31.35 -3.56
C ASP A 574 5.41 31.00 -2.48
N GLU A 575 6.00 29.80 -2.55
CA GLU A 575 7.08 29.38 -1.66
C GLU A 575 8.32 30.28 -1.82
N GLU A 576 8.75 30.60 -3.04
CA GLU A 576 9.89 31.50 -3.27
C GLU A 576 9.67 32.91 -2.71
N LEU A 577 8.46 33.47 -2.87
CA LEU A 577 8.10 34.77 -2.31
C LEU A 577 8.07 34.75 -0.77
N HIS A 578 7.48 33.71 -0.19
CA HIS A 578 7.38 33.53 1.26
C HIS A 578 8.77 33.36 1.88
N ILE A 579 9.58 32.43 1.37
CA ILE A 579 10.94 32.19 1.86
C ILE A 579 11.80 33.46 1.74
N SER A 580 11.70 34.19 0.62
CA SER A 580 12.45 35.44 0.43
C SER A 580 12.07 36.50 1.46
N THR A 581 10.79 36.61 1.78
CA THR A 581 10.27 37.54 2.78
C THR A 581 10.74 37.18 4.18
N VAL A 582 10.49 35.94 4.62
CA VAL A 582 10.91 35.45 5.93
C VAL A 582 12.43 35.54 6.09
N THR A 583 13.19 35.20 5.05
CA THR A 583 14.65 35.31 5.07
C THR A 583 15.10 36.75 5.32
N ARG A 584 14.52 37.73 4.62
CA ARG A 584 14.86 39.16 4.81
C ARG A 584 14.57 39.61 6.25
N ASP A 585 13.43 39.20 6.81
CA ASP A 585 13.02 39.60 8.16
C ASP A 585 13.88 38.91 9.23
N LEU A 586 14.24 37.63 9.01
CA LEU A 586 15.18 36.90 9.86
C LEU A 586 16.60 37.46 9.78
N LEU A 587 17.08 37.90 8.62
CA LEU A 587 18.41 38.49 8.53
C LEU A 587 18.56 39.77 9.35
N VAL A 588 17.46 40.48 9.62
CA VAL A 588 17.44 41.65 10.51
C VAL A 588 17.26 41.24 11.97
N SER A 589 16.28 40.37 12.27
CA SER A 589 15.92 40.03 13.65
C SER A 589 16.80 38.95 14.29
N ASN A 590 17.22 37.96 13.51
CA ASN A 590 18.07 36.85 13.93
C ASN A 590 18.98 36.38 12.78
N PRO A 591 20.11 37.09 12.54
CA PRO A 591 20.98 36.83 11.40
C PRO A 591 21.48 35.38 11.31
N GLN A 592 21.67 34.70 12.44
CA GLN A 592 22.10 33.29 12.45
C GLN A 592 21.03 32.37 11.88
N LEU A 593 19.77 32.54 12.29
CA LEU A 593 18.65 31.75 11.78
C LEU A 593 18.34 32.10 10.31
N GLY A 594 18.45 33.37 9.92
CA GLY A 594 18.28 33.80 8.53
C GLY A 594 19.34 33.20 7.59
N ASN A 595 20.61 33.16 8.01
CA ASN A 595 21.68 32.51 7.24
C ASN A 595 21.47 31.00 7.14
N GLU A 596 21.00 30.36 8.20
CA GLU A 596 20.69 28.92 8.18
C GLU A 596 19.51 28.61 7.24
N LEU A 597 18.45 29.42 7.25
CA LEU A 597 17.34 29.30 6.30
C LEU A 597 17.84 29.36 4.86
N GLN A 598 18.69 30.32 4.51
CA GLN A 598 19.30 30.40 3.17
C GLN A 598 20.13 29.17 2.81
N CYS A 599 20.91 28.64 3.78
CA CYS A 599 21.72 27.46 3.56
C CYS A 599 20.86 26.23 3.29
N GLN A 600 19.80 26.01 4.07
CA GLN A 600 18.88 24.88 3.88
C GLN A 600 18.01 25.02 2.63
N TRP A 601 17.65 26.24 2.25
CA TRP A 601 16.80 26.52 1.10
C TRP A 601 17.52 26.41 -0.25
N ARG A 602 18.83 26.68 -0.30
CA ARG A 602 19.60 26.70 -1.56
C ARG A 602 19.47 25.42 -2.41
N PRO A 603 19.57 24.20 -1.86
CA PRO A 603 19.34 22.98 -2.65
C PRO A 603 17.91 22.89 -3.21
N HIS A 604 16.90 23.30 -2.43
CA HIS A 604 15.50 23.29 -2.85
C HIS A 604 15.25 24.30 -3.97
N MET A 605 15.84 25.50 -3.91
CA MET A 605 15.81 26.45 -5.03
C MET A 605 16.39 25.87 -6.33
N ALA A 606 17.49 25.13 -6.24
CA ALA A 606 18.09 24.51 -7.43
C ALA A 606 17.16 23.45 -8.04
N ILE A 607 16.43 22.72 -7.19
CA ILE A 607 15.39 21.79 -7.61
C ILE A 607 14.22 22.57 -8.26
N ASN A 608 13.74 23.65 -7.65
CA ASN A 608 12.68 24.52 -8.20
C ASN A 608 13.03 25.07 -9.58
N ALA A 609 14.27 25.47 -9.80
CA ALA A 609 14.73 25.91 -11.12
C ALA A 609 14.60 24.80 -12.19
N VAL A 610 14.89 23.54 -11.83
CA VAL A 610 14.68 22.38 -12.71
C VAL A 610 13.20 22.12 -12.94
N HIS A 611 12.36 22.24 -11.92
CA HIS A 611 10.90 22.15 -12.08
C HIS A 611 10.39 23.23 -13.04
N SER A 612 10.70 24.49 -12.80
CA SER A 612 10.28 25.62 -13.64
C SER A 612 10.68 25.40 -15.10
N PHE A 613 11.91 24.97 -15.37
CA PHE A 613 12.36 24.63 -16.73
C PHE A 613 11.53 23.50 -17.37
N ARG A 614 11.25 22.42 -16.64
CA ARG A 614 10.45 21.30 -17.13
C ARG A 614 8.99 21.69 -17.35
N LEU A 615 8.42 22.47 -16.44
CA LEU A 615 7.04 22.97 -16.56
C LEU A 615 6.91 23.90 -17.78
N ASP A 616 7.90 24.75 -18.04
CA ASP A 616 7.94 25.57 -19.27
C ASP A 616 7.99 24.71 -20.53
N CYS A 617 8.71 23.58 -20.49
CA CYS A 617 8.72 22.63 -21.61
C CYS A 617 7.36 21.96 -21.79
N ILE A 618 6.69 21.57 -20.71
CA ILE A 618 5.36 20.95 -20.73
C ILE A 618 4.33 21.92 -21.33
N GLU A 619 4.31 23.18 -20.90
CA GLU A 619 3.34 24.19 -21.37
C GLU A 619 3.51 24.56 -22.85
N ARG A 620 4.71 24.33 -23.41
CA ARG A 620 5.02 24.53 -24.83
C ARG A 620 4.66 23.34 -25.71
N LEU A 621 4.28 22.19 -25.13
CA LEU A 621 3.86 21.03 -25.92
C LEU A 621 2.64 21.40 -26.78
N PRO A 622 2.59 21.02 -28.07
CA PRO A 622 1.46 21.34 -28.95
C PRO A 622 0.10 20.85 -28.45
N GLY A 623 0.08 19.80 -27.63
CA GLY A 623 -1.13 19.22 -27.04
C GLY A 623 -1.43 19.64 -25.60
N PHE A 624 -0.68 20.60 -25.03
CA PHE A 624 -0.96 21.08 -23.67
C PHE A 624 -2.28 21.86 -23.63
N SER A 625 -3.16 21.47 -22.72
CA SER A 625 -4.51 22.03 -22.57
C SER A 625 -4.78 22.65 -21.19
N GLY A 626 -3.77 22.72 -20.32
CA GLY A 626 -3.89 23.30 -19.00
C GLY A 626 -3.78 24.84 -18.98
N ILE A 627 -4.00 25.40 -17.79
CA ILE A 627 -3.78 26.84 -17.53
C ILE A 627 -2.28 27.10 -17.46
N ARG A 628 -1.84 28.24 -18.01
CA ARG A 628 -0.43 28.68 -18.00
C ARG A 628 -0.23 29.76 -16.95
N GLY A 629 0.99 29.81 -16.40
CA GLY A 629 1.35 30.81 -15.40
C GLY A 629 0.90 30.46 -13.99
N VAL A 630 0.77 31.49 -13.15
CA VAL A 630 0.51 31.40 -11.71
C VAL A 630 -0.81 32.08 -11.38
N VAL A 631 -1.55 31.55 -10.39
CA VAL A 631 -2.81 32.11 -9.86
C VAL A 631 -2.81 32.06 -8.32
N GLN A 632 -3.88 32.52 -7.68
CA GLN A 632 -3.99 32.54 -6.22
C GLN A 632 -4.36 31.16 -5.65
N ARG A 633 -3.71 30.77 -4.53
CA ARG A 633 -4.06 29.59 -3.73
C ARG A 633 -5.48 29.70 -3.17
N ASP A 634 -6.24 28.60 -3.20
CA ASP A 634 -7.49 28.49 -2.46
C ASP A 634 -7.19 28.22 -0.98
N ILE A 635 -7.66 29.11 -0.10
CA ILE A 635 -7.53 28.91 1.34
C ILE A 635 -8.70 28.02 1.74
N ILE A 636 -8.42 26.78 2.12
CA ILE A 636 -9.45 25.88 2.68
C ILE A 636 -9.87 26.47 4.03
N ASP A 637 -10.94 27.27 4.03
CA ASP A 637 -11.52 27.95 5.19
C ASP A 637 -12.55 27.09 5.96
N ASP A 638 -12.51 25.75 5.85
CA ASP A 638 -13.54 24.86 6.42
C ASP A 638 -13.22 24.24 7.79
N VAL A 639 -12.17 24.69 8.50
CA VAL A 639 -11.84 24.18 9.85
C VAL A 639 -12.33 25.10 10.97
N ASN A 640 -12.80 26.32 10.66
CA ASN A 640 -13.26 27.26 11.70
C ASN A 640 -14.76 27.19 12.03
N ASP A 641 -15.60 26.56 11.19
CA ASP A 641 -17.05 26.59 11.36
C ASP A 641 -17.64 25.48 12.27
N ILE A 642 -16.81 24.68 12.95
CA ILE A 642 -17.27 23.69 13.95
C ILE A 642 -17.02 24.16 15.40
N ILE A 643 -16.34 25.28 15.62
CA ILE A 643 -16.03 25.76 16.99
C ILE A 643 -17.03 26.80 17.51
N THR A 644 -17.93 27.34 16.67
CA THR A 644 -18.97 28.27 17.14
C THR A 644 -20.30 27.57 17.42
N SER A 645 -20.31 26.65 18.38
CA SER A 645 -21.51 26.38 19.16
C SER A 645 -21.11 26.18 20.61
N ASP A 646 -21.25 27.26 21.39
CA ASP A 646 -21.34 27.33 22.85
C ASP A 646 -20.54 26.27 23.63
N VAL A 647 -19.23 26.50 23.74
CA VAL A 647 -18.48 26.02 24.91
C VAL A 647 -18.03 27.25 25.67
N ASP A 648 -18.61 27.43 26.85
CA ASP A 648 -18.36 28.53 27.77
C ASP A 648 -16.92 28.47 28.29
N LEU A 649 -16.03 29.22 27.63
CA LEU A 649 -14.60 29.32 27.89
C LEU A 649 -14.27 29.89 29.28
N HIS A 650 -15.24 30.37 30.05
CA HIS A 650 -15.03 30.83 31.42
C HIS A 650 -15.02 29.71 32.48
N ALA A 651 -15.43 28.49 32.15
CA ALA A 651 -15.45 27.38 33.12
C ALA A 651 -14.13 26.60 33.23
N ILE A 652 -13.23 26.70 32.26
CA ILE A 652 -11.98 25.89 32.21
C ILE A 652 -10.78 26.62 32.83
N GLU A 653 -10.78 27.96 32.85
CA GLU A 653 -9.69 28.74 33.45
C GLU A 653 -9.70 28.76 35.00
N GLN A 654 -10.77 28.28 35.65
CA GLN A 654 -10.86 28.21 37.12
C GLN A 654 -10.39 26.87 37.71
N GLU A 655 -10.47 25.75 36.98
CA GLU A 655 -10.01 24.45 37.51
C GLU A 655 -8.49 24.22 37.36
N GLU A 656 -7.83 24.80 36.36
CA GLU A 656 -6.37 24.64 36.18
C GLU A 656 -5.54 25.49 37.14
N ASN A 657 -6.06 26.61 37.64
CA ASN A 657 -5.33 27.48 38.57
C ASN A 657 -5.33 26.98 40.02
N ASP A 658 -6.40 26.31 40.47
CA ASP A 658 -6.49 25.82 41.85
C ASP A 658 -5.65 24.55 42.09
N SER A 659 -5.47 23.71 41.06
CA SER A 659 -4.62 22.51 41.12
C SER A 659 -3.12 22.81 41.18
N LEU A 660 -2.66 23.89 40.53
CA LEU A 660 -1.25 24.27 40.48
C LEU A 660 -0.78 24.93 41.79
N THR A 661 -1.68 25.56 42.54
CA THR A 661 -1.36 26.18 43.84
C THR A 661 -1.28 25.18 44.99
N GLN A 662 -2.01 24.07 44.93
CA GLN A 662 -2.01 23.05 46.00
C GLN A 662 -0.75 22.18 45.96
N ASP A 663 -0.33 21.73 44.78
CA ASP A 663 0.86 20.88 44.62
C ASP A 663 2.18 21.62 44.94
N MET A 664 2.21 22.94 44.75
CA MET A 664 3.38 23.76 45.06
C MET A 664 3.47 24.11 46.56
N ALA A 665 2.34 24.12 47.28
CA ALA A 665 2.30 24.28 48.73
C ALA A 665 2.78 23.00 49.46
N ASP A 666 2.36 21.82 48.97
CA ASP A 666 2.75 20.53 49.55
C ASP A 666 4.26 20.22 49.33
N TYR A 667 4.83 20.65 48.20
CA TYR A 667 6.27 20.55 47.92
C TYR A 667 7.13 21.46 48.80
N LEU A 668 6.64 22.64 49.17
CA LEU A 668 7.35 23.57 50.06
C LEU A 668 7.27 23.16 51.52
N GLN A 669 6.23 22.41 51.91
CA GLN A 669 6.08 21.88 53.26
C GLN A 669 6.98 20.65 53.51
N SER A 670 7.32 19.87 52.47
CA SER A 670 8.27 18.75 52.58
C SER A 670 9.75 19.16 52.63
N ILE A 671 10.06 20.46 52.55
CA ILE A 671 11.44 20.99 52.56
C ILE A 671 11.82 21.54 53.96
N ASN A 672 10.88 21.66 54.89
CA ASN A 672 11.11 22.25 56.22
C ASN A 672 10.85 21.30 57.41
N ASP A 673 10.74 19.99 57.19
CA ASP A 673 10.74 18.95 58.24
C ASP A 673 11.97 18.04 58.15
#